data_AF-A0A2V9M9A6-F1
#
_entry.id   AF-A0A2V9M9A6-F1
#
_cell.length_a   1.000
_cell.length_b   1.000
_cell.length_c   1.000
_cell.angle_alpha   90.00
_cell.angle_beta   90.00
_cell.angle_gamma   90.00
#
_symmetry.space_group_name_H-M   'P 1'
#
loop_
_entity.id
_entity.type
_entity.pdbx_description
1 polymer ?
#
loop_
_entity_poly.entity_id
_entity_poly.type
_entity_poly.pdbx_seq_one_letter_code
_entity_poly.pdbx_strand_id
1 'polypeptide(L)'
;MGTALKEHLESPAVRAISRPSVRGKFLFLGEEKFYVRGVTYGTFRPDANGNEYHNLKLIDQDFAKMAANGINTIRIYNVPPPRVLDMAQKHGLRVMVGLSAEQYVGFLIDKKKSAPNIQELVRAKVRACAGHPSLLCYALGNEIPAPIARWLGRRQVERYLAQLYRVVKAEDPDGLVTYVNYPTTEYLQLPFLDFVCFNVYLESQERFEAYLARLHILAGDRPLIMSEVGLDSLRNGRFNQARVLDWQVRSSFGSGCAGVFVYAWTDEWYRGGADAYDWAFGLTDAGRNPKPALASVRKAFSEIPFPSNLNWPRISVVVCSHNGARTIRDCCEGLLKLEYPNYEVIVVDDGSTDRTAALACRYGFRVISTENRGLSNARNTGMEAATGEIVAYIDDDAYPDPHWLTYLAFTFLSTSHAGVGGPNIAPPGDGPVAECVDHAPGNPTHVLLSDREAEHIPGCNMAFRKASLQAIGGFEPRLRIAGDLKRPHVELHPYSGFDPQFRVAGDDVDVCWRLQQQGETLGFSPAAMVWHHRRNSIRTYWKQQLGYGKAEAMLERKWPQRYNAVGHFTWAGRVYAKGLMYLLGCGGRIYHGIWGSAPFQSLYQPGTSGLWSLPSMPEWYLATLFLVGLTALGALWRPLLFASPLLILAVVAPLVQAGVSAARTPLRSVHRRGIVSLKFRALIAFLCLLQPLGRLWGRLRHGLCPWRRRGPVCRSLPRPQTFSLWTERWQSPDERLESLEAALRARDAVVRRGGDFDRWDLEVRSGLFGAGRILMAVEDHGCGRQLVRYRSWPRYSPAALVPTLLFAALSSKAALDHAWLVCTLLGLTALLLARHTIQGCAAAMA
;
A
#
# COMPACT_ATOMS: atom_id res chain seq x y z
N MET A 1 29.14 22.22 -53.59
CA MET A 1 30.06 22.76 -52.57
C MET A 1 29.51 22.31 -51.22
N GLY A 2 29.97 21.27 -50.55
CA GLY A 2 31.31 20.69 -50.50
C GLY A 2 31.91 20.98 -49.11
N THR A 3 31.45 20.27 -48.08
CA THR A 3 32.19 20.13 -46.81
C THR A 3 31.72 18.87 -46.10
N ALA A 4 32.65 17.93 -45.98
CA ALA A 4 32.49 16.60 -45.42
C ALA A 4 32.27 16.64 -43.89
N LEU A 5 31.28 15.87 -43.41
CA LEU A 5 31.22 15.46 -42.02
C LEU A 5 32.28 14.37 -41.80
N LYS A 6 33.32 14.72 -41.02
CA LYS A 6 34.24 13.76 -40.43
C LYS A 6 33.49 12.99 -39.34
N GLU A 7 33.11 11.76 -39.64
CA GLU A 7 32.85 10.73 -38.63
C GLU A 7 34.11 10.57 -37.77
N HIS A 8 34.06 11.04 -36.53
CA HIS A 8 35.02 10.63 -35.50
C HIS A 8 34.66 9.20 -35.09
N LEU A 9 35.37 8.25 -35.68
CA LEU A 9 35.56 6.90 -35.15
C LEU A 9 36.32 7.03 -33.82
N GLU A 10 35.59 7.31 -32.74
CA GLU A 10 36.07 7.03 -31.40
C GLU A 10 36.09 5.51 -31.23
N SER A 11 37.29 4.95 -31.06
CA SER A 11 37.53 3.64 -30.47
C SER A 11 36.61 3.44 -29.26
N PRO A 12 36.02 2.25 -29.03
CA PRO A 12 35.12 2.04 -27.90
C PRO A 12 35.91 2.18 -26.61
N ALA A 13 35.94 3.40 -26.06
CA ALA A 13 36.31 3.65 -24.69
C ALA A 13 35.45 2.72 -23.84
N VAL A 14 36.11 1.84 -23.09
CA VAL A 14 35.48 0.96 -22.11
C VAL A 14 34.56 1.83 -21.25
N ARG A 15 33.25 1.82 -21.55
CA ARG A 15 32.24 2.55 -20.77
C ARG A 15 32.45 2.11 -19.33
N ALA A 16 32.81 3.04 -18.46
CA ALA A 16 32.94 2.77 -17.04
C ALA A 16 31.63 2.12 -16.56
N ILE A 17 31.69 0.82 -16.24
CA ILE A 17 30.51 0.03 -15.92
C ILE A 17 29.97 0.54 -14.58
N SER A 18 28.91 1.34 -14.63
CA SER A 18 28.25 1.85 -13.43
C SER A 18 27.74 0.69 -12.58
N ARG A 19 27.96 0.73 -11.26
CA ARG A 19 27.41 -0.25 -10.33
C ARG A 19 25.87 -0.16 -10.32
N PRO A 20 25.16 -1.30 -10.20
CA PRO A 20 23.71 -1.29 -10.08
C PRO A 20 23.24 -0.60 -8.81
N SER A 21 22.14 0.15 -8.91
CA SER A 21 21.49 0.80 -7.79
C SER A 21 19.98 0.56 -7.80
N VAL A 22 19.34 0.67 -6.64
CA VAL A 22 17.88 0.56 -6.51
C VAL A 22 17.29 1.96 -6.44
N ARG A 23 16.30 2.25 -7.28
CA ARG A 23 15.49 3.49 -7.20
C ARG A 23 14.02 3.11 -7.28
N GLY A 24 13.34 3.16 -6.14
CA GLY A 24 11.94 2.74 -6.03
C GLY A 24 11.77 1.27 -6.41
N LYS A 25 10.88 1.00 -7.35
CA LYS A 25 10.52 -0.37 -7.78
C LYS A 25 11.48 -0.98 -8.80
N PHE A 26 12.54 -0.29 -9.23
CA PHE A 26 13.41 -0.75 -10.32
C PHE A 26 14.90 -0.66 -9.99
N LEU A 27 15.70 -1.38 -10.79
CA LEU A 27 17.15 -1.31 -10.80
C LEU A 27 17.62 -0.29 -11.85
N PHE A 28 18.77 0.33 -11.61
CA PHE A 28 19.36 1.33 -12.49
C PHE A 28 20.86 1.13 -12.65
N LEU A 29 21.36 1.34 -13.87
CA LEU A 29 22.77 1.46 -14.21
C LEU A 29 23.06 2.92 -14.59
N GLY A 30 23.63 3.68 -13.66
CA GLY A 30 23.66 5.14 -13.80
C GLY A 30 22.24 5.69 -13.80
N GLU A 31 21.85 6.37 -14.88
CA GLU A 31 20.50 6.92 -15.06
C GLU A 31 19.57 5.99 -15.86
N GLU A 32 20.09 4.92 -16.46
CA GLU A 32 19.30 4.00 -17.28
C GLU A 32 18.63 2.94 -16.41
N LYS A 33 17.32 2.75 -16.60
CA LYS A 33 16.57 1.68 -15.95
C LYS A 33 17.03 0.33 -16.50
N PHE A 34 17.32 -0.61 -15.60
CA PHE A 34 17.87 -1.91 -15.94
C PHE A 34 16.88 -3.03 -15.62
N TYR A 35 16.36 -3.65 -16.68
CA TYR A 35 15.55 -4.86 -16.58
C TYR A 35 16.44 -6.10 -16.67
N VAL A 36 16.36 -6.97 -15.67
CA VAL A 36 17.14 -8.22 -15.62
C VAL A 36 16.51 -9.24 -16.55
N ARG A 37 17.18 -9.50 -17.68
CA ARG A 37 16.88 -10.57 -18.64
C ARG A 37 17.80 -11.73 -18.34
N GLY A 38 17.38 -12.50 -17.36
CA GLY A 38 18.21 -13.46 -16.65
C GLY A 38 18.04 -14.90 -17.10
N VAL A 39 19.09 -15.69 -16.90
CA VAL A 39 19.02 -17.16 -16.92
C VAL A 39 19.81 -17.74 -15.75
N THR A 40 19.38 -18.87 -15.19
CA THR A 40 20.19 -19.60 -14.21
C THR A 40 21.25 -20.45 -14.90
N TYR A 41 22.43 -20.55 -14.29
CA TYR A 41 23.58 -21.26 -14.85
C TYR A 41 24.34 -22.04 -13.77
N GLY A 42 24.41 -23.36 -13.95
CA GLY A 42 24.88 -24.30 -12.93
C GLY A 42 23.86 -24.48 -11.80
N THR A 43 24.02 -25.44 -10.92
CA THR A 43 25.29 -26.10 -10.55
C THR A 43 25.70 -27.21 -11.51
N PHE A 44 27.01 -27.30 -11.76
CA PHE A 44 27.64 -28.34 -12.60
C PHE A 44 28.47 -29.29 -11.74
N ARG A 45 28.86 -30.42 -12.32
CA ARG A 45 29.72 -31.40 -11.66
C ARG A 45 31.05 -30.73 -11.27
N PRO A 46 31.45 -30.79 -9.99
CA PRO A 46 32.72 -30.22 -9.56
C PRO A 46 33.91 -31.05 -10.06
N ASP A 47 35.04 -30.37 -10.30
CA ASP A 47 36.33 -31.03 -10.52
C ASP A 47 36.90 -31.65 -9.23
N ALA A 48 38.08 -32.27 -9.31
CA ALA A 48 38.77 -32.86 -8.16
C ALA A 48 39.08 -31.86 -7.03
N ASN A 49 39.07 -30.56 -7.32
CA ASN A 49 39.30 -29.48 -6.36
C ASN A 49 37.99 -28.85 -5.85
N GLY A 50 36.83 -29.38 -6.25
CA GLY A 50 35.52 -28.87 -5.87
C GLY A 50 35.01 -27.71 -6.72
N ASN A 51 35.67 -27.35 -7.83
CA ASN A 51 35.24 -26.23 -8.67
C ASN A 51 34.16 -26.67 -9.66
N GLU A 52 32.95 -26.12 -9.53
CA GLU A 52 31.83 -26.39 -10.45
C GLU A 52 32.03 -25.73 -11.83
N TYR A 53 32.83 -24.66 -11.92
CA TYR A 53 33.01 -23.88 -13.14
C TYR A 53 34.40 -24.11 -13.77
N HIS A 54 34.78 -25.38 -13.94
CA HIS A 54 36.12 -25.76 -14.38
C HIS A 54 36.32 -25.75 -15.92
N ASN A 55 35.26 -25.96 -16.72
CA ASN A 55 35.34 -25.93 -18.18
C ASN A 55 35.20 -24.51 -18.75
N LEU A 56 36.23 -23.70 -18.58
CA LEU A 56 36.21 -22.28 -18.96
C LEU A 56 35.90 -22.04 -20.45
N LYS A 57 36.35 -22.93 -21.36
CA LYS A 57 36.07 -22.78 -22.79
C LYS A 57 34.58 -22.91 -23.09
N LEU A 58 33.92 -23.90 -22.50
CA LEU A 58 32.48 -24.10 -22.64
C LEU A 58 31.70 -22.92 -22.02
N ILE A 59 32.13 -22.45 -20.85
CA ILE A 59 31.51 -21.30 -20.18
C ILE A 59 31.62 -20.03 -21.04
N ASP A 60 32.76 -19.77 -21.69
CA ASP A 60 32.92 -18.60 -22.59
C ASP A 60 31.94 -18.67 -23.77
N GLN A 61 31.77 -19.87 -24.33
CA GLN A 61 30.85 -20.12 -25.44
C GLN A 61 29.39 -19.98 -25.01
N ASP A 62 29.03 -20.50 -23.83
CA ASP A 62 27.70 -20.34 -23.26
C ASP A 62 27.39 -18.86 -23.03
N PHE A 63 28.30 -18.09 -22.44
CA PHE A 63 28.11 -16.66 -22.18
C PHE A 63 27.98 -15.86 -23.48
N ALA A 64 28.79 -16.18 -24.50
CA ALA A 64 28.66 -15.56 -25.82
C ALA A 64 27.27 -15.84 -26.44
N LYS A 65 26.80 -17.09 -26.36
CA LYS A 65 25.47 -17.49 -26.84
C LYS A 65 24.34 -16.83 -26.05
N MET A 66 24.47 -16.70 -24.74
CA MET A 66 23.50 -16.00 -23.89
C MET A 66 23.35 -14.55 -24.33
N ALA A 67 24.46 -13.81 -24.41
CA ALA A 67 24.48 -12.42 -24.83
C ALA A 67 23.88 -12.25 -26.24
N ALA A 68 24.23 -13.13 -27.19
CA ALA A 68 23.67 -13.12 -28.54
C ALA A 68 22.15 -13.38 -28.59
N ASN A 69 21.56 -13.99 -27.56
CA ASN A 69 20.12 -14.23 -27.43
C ASN A 69 19.42 -13.19 -26.52
N GLY A 70 20.06 -12.07 -26.22
CA GLY A 70 19.46 -10.96 -25.47
C GLY A 70 19.42 -11.16 -23.95
N ILE A 71 20.08 -12.19 -23.43
CA ILE A 71 20.30 -12.37 -21.99
C ILE A 71 21.37 -11.37 -21.54
N ASN A 72 21.13 -10.66 -20.46
CA ASN A 72 22.06 -9.67 -19.90
C ASN A 72 22.55 -10.03 -18.50
N THR A 73 21.99 -11.06 -17.88
CA THR A 73 22.31 -11.44 -16.51
C THR A 73 22.29 -12.95 -16.34
N ILE A 74 23.22 -13.46 -15.54
CA ILE A 74 23.28 -14.86 -15.13
C ILE A 74 23.15 -14.98 -13.62
N ARG A 75 22.48 -16.04 -13.16
CA ARG A 75 22.40 -16.38 -11.75
C ARG A 75 23.19 -17.65 -11.48
N ILE A 76 24.11 -17.56 -10.52
CA ILE A 76 25.02 -18.61 -10.11
C ILE A 76 24.78 -18.89 -8.61
N TYR A 77 24.73 -20.16 -8.21
CA TYR A 77 24.31 -20.57 -6.85
C TYR A 77 25.44 -20.52 -5.81
N ASN A 78 26.70 -20.53 -6.26
CA ASN A 78 27.90 -20.48 -5.43
C ASN A 78 28.81 -19.35 -5.93
N VAL A 79 29.78 -18.93 -5.10
CA VAL A 79 30.78 -17.95 -5.52
C VAL A 79 31.66 -18.58 -6.60
N PRO A 80 31.64 -18.06 -7.84
CA PRO A 80 32.44 -18.64 -8.90
C PRO A 80 33.91 -18.17 -8.79
N PRO A 81 34.86 -18.87 -9.42
CA PRO A 81 36.22 -18.37 -9.58
C PRO A 81 36.23 -16.97 -10.26
N PRO A 82 37.15 -16.05 -9.90
CA PRO A 82 37.20 -14.70 -10.46
C PRO A 82 37.15 -14.65 -12.00
N ARG A 83 37.82 -15.59 -12.67
CA ARG A 83 37.82 -15.71 -14.14
C ARG A 83 36.42 -15.82 -14.75
N VAL A 84 35.46 -16.44 -14.06
CA VAL A 84 34.08 -16.53 -14.55
C VAL A 84 33.41 -15.16 -14.54
N LEU A 85 33.70 -14.32 -13.54
CA LEU A 85 33.18 -12.95 -13.48
C LEU A 85 33.81 -12.06 -14.56
N ASP A 86 35.11 -12.26 -14.84
CA ASP A 86 35.82 -11.60 -15.95
C ASP A 86 35.21 -11.98 -17.30
N MET A 87 34.88 -13.26 -17.50
CA MET A 87 34.22 -13.74 -18.71
C MET A 87 32.80 -13.19 -18.85
N ALA A 88 32.04 -13.11 -17.75
CA ALA A 88 30.73 -12.47 -17.77
C ALA A 88 30.87 -11.00 -18.20
N GLN A 89 31.86 -10.27 -17.64
CA GLN A 89 32.15 -8.89 -18.03
C GLN A 89 32.52 -8.77 -19.51
N LYS A 90 33.37 -9.66 -20.04
CA LYS A 90 33.77 -9.70 -21.46
C LYS A 90 32.57 -9.74 -22.40
N HIS A 91 31.50 -10.47 -22.03
CA HIS A 91 30.28 -10.60 -22.84
C HIS A 91 29.17 -9.62 -22.42
N GLY A 92 29.46 -8.65 -21.55
CA GLY A 92 28.47 -7.67 -21.07
C GLY A 92 27.40 -8.25 -20.15
N LEU A 93 27.62 -9.43 -19.59
CA LEU A 93 26.71 -10.09 -18.66
C LEU A 93 26.96 -9.62 -17.23
N ARG A 94 25.88 -9.45 -16.47
CA ARG A 94 25.96 -9.28 -15.01
C ARG A 94 25.69 -10.59 -14.27
N VAL A 95 26.16 -10.70 -13.04
CA VAL A 95 26.12 -11.93 -12.25
C VAL A 95 25.44 -11.70 -10.91
N MET A 96 24.38 -12.46 -10.65
CA MET A 96 23.82 -12.66 -9.31
C MET A 96 24.55 -13.82 -8.65
N VAL A 97 25.35 -13.53 -7.62
CA VAL A 97 26.22 -14.52 -6.95
C VAL A 97 25.56 -15.06 -5.69
N GLY A 98 25.41 -16.38 -5.61
CA GLY A 98 24.93 -17.07 -4.42
C GLY A 98 26.01 -17.24 -3.35
N LEU A 99 25.63 -16.93 -2.10
CA LEU A 99 26.48 -17.11 -0.91
C LEU A 99 26.17 -18.42 -0.17
N SER A 100 25.15 -19.15 -0.62
CA SER A 100 24.72 -20.48 -0.13
C SER A 100 24.51 -20.54 1.40
N ALA A 101 24.02 -19.45 2.00
CA ALA A 101 23.92 -19.36 3.45
C ALA A 101 22.82 -20.25 4.05
N GLU A 102 21.87 -20.74 3.24
CA GLU A 102 20.88 -21.73 3.65
C GLU A 102 21.54 -23.04 4.12
N GLN A 103 22.71 -23.39 3.59
CA GLN A 103 23.42 -24.63 3.95
C GLN A 103 23.89 -24.63 5.41
N TYR A 104 24.11 -23.45 5.99
CA TYR A 104 24.62 -23.31 7.36
C TYR A 104 23.51 -23.15 8.41
N VAL A 105 22.25 -23.05 7.99
CA VAL A 105 21.13 -22.76 8.89
C VAL A 105 20.95 -23.84 9.97
N GLY A 106 21.30 -25.09 9.67
CA GLY A 106 21.22 -26.23 10.59
C GLY A 106 22.12 -26.06 11.83
N PHE A 107 23.25 -25.36 11.70
CA PHE A 107 24.12 -25.08 12.85
C PHE A 107 23.45 -24.19 13.92
N LEU A 108 22.42 -23.42 13.56
CA LEU A 108 21.62 -22.67 14.53
C LEU A 108 20.76 -23.58 15.43
N ILE A 109 20.40 -24.76 14.94
CA ILE A 109 19.62 -25.77 15.68
C ILE A 109 20.55 -26.53 16.63
N ASP A 110 21.64 -27.05 16.08
CA ASP A 110 22.56 -27.95 16.77
C ASP A 110 23.32 -27.30 17.94
N LYS A 111 23.51 -25.96 17.91
CA LYS A 111 24.26 -25.18 18.92
C LYS A 111 25.62 -25.79 19.32
N LYS A 112 26.26 -26.55 18.41
CA LYS A 112 27.55 -27.20 18.67
C LYS A 112 28.65 -26.16 18.83
N LYS A 113 29.52 -26.33 19.84
CA LYS A 113 30.71 -25.48 20.04
C LYS A 113 31.68 -25.52 18.83
N SER A 114 31.63 -26.57 18.03
CA SER A 114 32.42 -26.76 16.81
C SER A 114 31.78 -26.20 15.54
N ALA A 115 30.63 -25.51 15.63
CA ALA A 115 30.00 -24.91 14.46
C ALA A 115 30.92 -23.85 13.83
N PRO A 116 31.05 -23.83 12.49
CA PRO A 116 31.88 -22.84 11.82
C PRO A 116 31.34 -21.43 12.03
N ASN A 117 32.22 -20.44 12.01
CA ASN A 117 31.81 -19.04 12.04
C ASN A 117 31.18 -18.65 10.71
N ILE A 118 29.85 -18.79 10.61
CA ILE A 118 29.07 -18.53 9.40
C ILE A 118 29.30 -17.11 8.87
N GLN A 119 29.42 -16.13 9.77
CA GLN A 119 29.65 -14.74 9.38
C GLN A 119 31.00 -14.58 8.68
N GLU A 120 32.04 -15.26 9.17
CA GLU A 120 33.37 -15.20 8.55
C GLU A 120 33.43 -15.97 7.22
N LEU A 121 32.73 -17.10 7.11
CA LEU A 121 32.58 -17.81 5.84
C LEU A 121 31.92 -16.95 4.76
N VAL A 122 30.81 -16.29 5.13
CA VAL A 122 30.10 -15.36 4.23
C VAL A 122 30.98 -14.15 3.91
N ARG A 123 31.73 -13.62 4.89
CA ARG A 123 32.68 -12.52 4.68
C ARG A 123 33.74 -12.88 3.64
N ALA A 124 34.36 -14.05 3.76
CA ALA A 124 35.35 -14.55 2.81
C ALA A 124 34.76 -14.69 1.39
N LYS A 125 33.54 -15.25 1.28
CA LYS A 125 32.80 -15.36 0.01
C LYS A 125 32.54 -13.99 -0.64
N VAL A 126 32.16 -12.99 0.15
CA VAL A 126 31.93 -11.62 -0.35
C VAL A 126 33.24 -10.99 -0.83
N ARG A 127 34.33 -11.09 -0.06
CA ARG A 127 35.64 -10.54 -0.42
C ARG A 127 36.16 -11.06 -1.76
N ALA A 128 35.86 -12.31 -2.11
CA ALA A 128 36.31 -12.91 -3.36
C ALA A 128 35.71 -12.26 -4.62
N CYS A 129 34.59 -11.53 -4.51
CA CYS A 129 33.92 -10.90 -5.65
C CYS A 129 33.48 -9.45 -5.41
N ALA A 130 33.81 -8.87 -4.25
CA ALA A 130 33.50 -7.48 -3.90
C ALA A 130 34.05 -6.50 -4.93
N GLY A 131 33.24 -5.50 -5.27
CA GLY A 131 33.64 -4.47 -6.22
C GLY A 131 33.65 -4.88 -7.70
N HIS A 132 33.47 -6.16 -8.05
CA HIS A 132 33.60 -6.62 -9.43
C HIS A 132 32.58 -5.94 -10.37
N PRO A 133 32.96 -5.43 -11.57
CA PRO A 133 32.06 -4.68 -12.45
C PRO A 133 30.84 -5.46 -12.97
N SER A 134 31.01 -6.76 -13.24
CA SER A 134 29.91 -7.64 -13.64
C SER A 134 28.99 -8.04 -12.49
N LEU A 135 29.30 -7.74 -11.23
CA LEU A 135 28.42 -8.10 -10.12
C LEU A 135 27.10 -7.33 -10.21
N LEU A 136 25.98 -8.06 -10.25
CA LEU A 136 24.65 -7.48 -10.07
C LEU A 136 24.34 -7.31 -8.59
N CYS A 137 24.48 -8.41 -7.84
CA CYS A 137 24.07 -8.52 -6.45
C CYS A 137 24.59 -9.82 -5.79
N TYR A 138 24.46 -9.84 -4.47
CA TYR A 138 24.64 -11.01 -3.62
C TYR A 138 23.29 -11.62 -3.25
N ALA A 139 23.12 -12.91 -3.52
CA ALA A 139 22.01 -13.71 -2.99
C ALA A 139 22.47 -14.39 -1.70
N LEU A 140 21.93 -13.99 -0.55
CA LEU A 140 22.31 -14.56 0.74
C LEU A 140 22.14 -16.09 0.75
N GLY A 141 21.06 -16.58 0.16
CA GLY A 141 20.80 -18.00 0.01
C GLY A 141 19.65 -18.28 -0.93
N ASN A 142 19.43 -19.57 -1.21
CA ASN A 142 18.37 -20.10 -2.05
C ASN A 142 17.46 -21.04 -1.25
N GLU A 143 16.33 -20.51 -0.76
CA GLU A 143 15.34 -21.20 0.06
C GLU A 143 15.89 -21.87 1.34
N ILE A 144 15.51 -21.34 2.49
CA ILE A 144 15.56 -22.09 3.74
C ILE A 144 14.36 -23.05 3.73
N PRO A 145 14.56 -24.37 3.81
CA PRO A 145 13.46 -25.33 3.72
C PRO A 145 12.35 -25.04 4.72
N ALA A 146 11.09 -25.12 4.29
CA ALA A 146 9.94 -24.81 5.12
C ALA A 146 9.92 -25.54 6.49
N PRO A 147 10.30 -26.84 6.59
CA PRO A 147 10.39 -27.51 7.90
C PRO A 147 11.42 -26.88 8.83
N ILE A 148 12.54 -26.42 8.29
CA ILE A 148 13.61 -25.76 9.05
C ILE A 148 13.17 -24.35 9.49
N ALA A 149 12.55 -23.60 8.58
CA ALA A 149 11.99 -22.28 8.90
C ALA A 149 10.89 -22.39 9.97
N ARG A 150 10.05 -23.44 9.92
CA ARG A 150 9.06 -23.75 10.94
C ARG A 150 9.71 -24.11 12.27
N TRP A 151 10.76 -24.92 12.27
CA TRP A 151 11.49 -25.34 13.47
C TRP A 151 12.14 -24.16 14.21
N LEU A 152 12.91 -23.34 13.49
CA LEU A 152 13.58 -22.16 14.04
C LEU A 152 12.59 -21.03 14.36
N GLY A 153 11.45 -21.03 13.68
CA GLY A 153 10.49 -19.95 13.71
C GLY A 153 10.96 -18.73 12.92
N ARG A 154 9.97 -17.98 12.44
CA ARG A 154 10.13 -16.81 11.57
C ARG A 154 11.20 -15.81 12.05
N ARG A 155 11.14 -15.43 13.33
CA ARG A 155 12.00 -14.37 13.90
C ARG A 155 13.48 -14.75 13.93
N GLN A 156 13.80 -16.03 14.13
CA GLN A 156 15.19 -16.48 14.17
C GLN A 156 15.79 -16.48 12.77
N VAL A 157 15.02 -16.94 11.77
CA VAL A 157 15.40 -16.88 10.35
C VAL A 157 15.60 -15.43 9.89
N GLU A 158 14.66 -14.53 10.18
CA GLU A 158 14.76 -13.10 9.86
C GLU A 158 16.02 -12.47 10.47
N ARG A 159 16.35 -12.80 11.73
CA ARG A 159 17.56 -12.30 12.40
C ARG A 159 18.84 -12.84 11.78
N TYR A 160 18.86 -14.13 11.43
CA TYR A 160 20.00 -14.76 10.76
C TYR A 160 20.31 -14.06 9.44
N LEU A 161 19.30 -13.91 8.56
CA LEU A 161 19.44 -13.21 7.29
C LEU A 161 19.84 -11.74 7.48
N ALA A 162 19.29 -11.05 8.49
CA ALA A 162 19.66 -9.68 8.80
C ALA A 162 21.12 -9.54 9.27
N GLN A 163 21.66 -10.53 9.97
CA GLN A 163 23.07 -10.54 10.36
C GLN A 163 23.97 -10.70 9.13
N LEU A 164 23.65 -11.63 8.24
CA LEU A 164 24.42 -11.84 7.01
C LEU A 164 24.36 -10.64 6.08
N TYR A 165 23.20 -10.01 5.93
CA TYR A 165 23.07 -8.75 5.21
C TYR A 165 24.06 -7.68 5.73
N ARG A 166 24.20 -7.55 7.05
CA ARG A 166 25.17 -6.60 7.65
C ARG A 166 26.62 -6.99 7.38
N VAL A 167 26.93 -8.28 7.30
CA VAL A 167 28.27 -8.76 6.92
C VAL A 167 28.57 -8.33 5.49
N VAL A 168 27.66 -8.58 4.55
CA VAL A 168 27.84 -8.16 3.15
C VAL A 168 28.03 -6.65 3.06
N LYS A 169 27.14 -5.86 3.68
CA LYS A 169 27.23 -4.39 3.65
C LYS A 169 28.46 -3.81 4.37
N ALA A 170 29.11 -4.57 5.25
CA ALA A 170 30.35 -4.15 5.89
C ALA A 170 31.57 -4.34 4.98
N GLU A 171 31.53 -5.34 4.09
CA GLU A 171 32.61 -5.63 3.13
C GLU A 171 32.41 -4.90 1.80
N ASP A 172 31.18 -4.85 1.28
CA ASP A 172 30.79 -4.13 0.07
C ASP A 172 29.55 -3.27 0.36
N PRO A 173 29.73 -1.99 0.81
CA PRO A 173 28.63 -1.09 1.15
C PRO A 173 27.66 -0.82 0.00
N ASP A 174 28.18 -0.77 -1.23
CA ASP A 174 27.42 -0.46 -2.44
C ASP A 174 26.86 -1.71 -3.14
N GLY A 175 27.29 -2.91 -2.73
CA GLY A 175 26.81 -4.18 -3.27
C GLY A 175 25.35 -4.43 -2.91
N LEU A 176 24.51 -4.69 -3.92
CA LEU A 176 23.10 -5.02 -3.70
C LEU A 176 22.95 -6.42 -3.09
N VAL A 177 22.00 -6.59 -2.17
CA VAL A 177 21.78 -7.83 -1.43
C VAL A 177 20.32 -8.24 -1.47
N THR A 178 20.09 -9.50 -1.81
CA THR A 178 18.77 -10.16 -1.82
C THR A 178 18.84 -11.52 -1.11
N TYR A 179 17.68 -12.13 -0.95
CA TYR A 179 17.53 -13.52 -0.55
C TYR A 179 16.48 -14.14 -1.48
N VAL A 180 16.80 -15.30 -2.04
CA VAL A 180 15.90 -15.99 -2.96
C VAL A 180 14.92 -16.80 -2.13
N ASN A 181 13.69 -16.32 -2.11
CA ASN A 181 12.62 -16.88 -1.30
C ASN A 181 11.76 -17.86 -2.11
N TYR A 182 11.01 -18.71 -1.42
CA TYR A 182 10.00 -19.57 -2.03
C TYR A 182 8.61 -19.25 -1.49
N PRO A 183 7.55 -19.64 -2.21
CA PRO A 183 6.17 -19.53 -1.74
C PRO A 183 5.92 -20.20 -0.38
N THR A 184 6.70 -21.23 -0.06
CA THR A 184 6.64 -21.97 1.22
C THR A 184 7.13 -21.15 2.42
N THR A 185 7.86 -20.06 2.17
CA THR A 185 8.43 -19.17 3.20
C THR A 185 8.15 -17.69 2.90
N GLU A 186 7.11 -17.39 2.12
CA GLU A 186 6.68 -16.02 1.77
C GLU A 186 6.32 -15.16 2.99
N TYR A 187 5.99 -15.79 4.12
CA TYR A 187 5.64 -15.13 5.37
C TYR A 187 6.82 -14.43 6.07
N LEU A 188 8.06 -14.69 5.64
CA LEU A 188 9.26 -14.02 6.16
C LEU A 188 9.23 -12.52 5.84
N GLN A 189 9.39 -11.68 6.86
CA GLN A 189 9.43 -10.23 6.70
C GLN A 189 10.88 -9.76 6.66
N LEU A 190 11.38 -9.48 5.46
CA LEU A 190 12.80 -9.15 5.20
C LEU A 190 12.98 -7.71 4.71
N PRO A 191 12.56 -6.66 5.46
CA PRO A 191 12.54 -5.28 4.98
C PRO A 191 13.92 -4.65 4.78
N PHE A 192 14.99 -5.31 5.23
CA PHE A 192 16.38 -4.85 5.11
C PHE A 192 17.02 -5.19 3.77
N LEU A 193 16.43 -6.09 2.96
CA LEU A 193 16.96 -6.43 1.63
C LEU A 193 16.75 -5.28 0.65
N ASP A 194 17.69 -5.12 -0.28
CA ASP A 194 17.66 -4.04 -1.28
C ASP A 194 16.56 -4.28 -2.34
N PHE A 195 16.31 -5.55 -2.67
CA PHE A 195 15.20 -6.00 -3.51
C PHE A 195 14.75 -7.41 -3.10
N VAL A 196 13.63 -7.88 -3.64
CA VAL A 196 13.03 -9.17 -3.25
C VAL A 196 13.02 -10.14 -4.43
N CYS A 197 13.36 -11.40 -4.15
CA CYS A 197 13.40 -12.48 -5.13
C CYS A 197 12.50 -13.65 -4.74
N PHE A 198 11.81 -14.23 -5.73
CA PHE A 198 11.05 -15.46 -5.56
C PHE A 198 11.28 -16.44 -6.71
N ASN A 199 11.41 -17.71 -6.37
CA ASN A 199 11.33 -18.81 -7.33
C ASN A 199 9.87 -19.25 -7.46
N VAL A 200 9.30 -19.20 -8.67
CA VAL A 200 7.87 -19.46 -8.92
C VAL A 200 7.69 -20.31 -10.18
N TYR A 201 7.11 -21.50 -10.00
CA TYR A 201 6.94 -22.52 -11.05
C TYR A 201 5.46 -22.82 -11.34
N LEU A 202 4.61 -21.79 -11.35
CA LEU A 202 3.19 -21.96 -11.63
C LEU A 202 2.94 -22.13 -13.13
N GLU A 203 2.17 -23.15 -13.50
CA GLU A 203 1.88 -23.54 -14.90
C GLU A 203 0.61 -22.88 -15.47
N SER A 204 -0.19 -22.24 -14.61
CA SER A 204 -1.39 -21.49 -14.98
C SER A 204 -1.09 -19.99 -14.99
N GLN A 205 -1.34 -19.34 -16.12
CA GLN A 205 -1.11 -17.90 -16.29
C GLN A 205 -1.93 -17.06 -15.30
N GLU A 206 -3.21 -17.35 -15.14
CA GLU A 206 -4.09 -16.65 -14.20
C GLU A 206 -3.57 -16.74 -12.75
N ARG A 207 -3.21 -17.96 -12.31
CA ARG A 207 -2.66 -18.17 -10.95
C ARG A 207 -1.32 -17.49 -10.77
N PHE A 208 -0.47 -17.50 -11.81
CA PHE A 208 0.82 -16.82 -11.79
C PHE A 208 0.64 -15.30 -11.67
N GLU A 209 -0.24 -14.69 -12.46
CA GLU A 209 -0.54 -13.26 -12.41
C GLU A 209 -1.18 -12.83 -11.09
N ALA A 210 -2.10 -13.64 -10.55
CA ALA A 210 -2.65 -13.41 -9.22
C ALA A 210 -1.56 -13.47 -8.14
N TYR A 211 -0.62 -14.42 -8.25
CA TYR A 211 0.49 -14.52 -7.31
C TYR A 211 1.51 -13.38 -7.46
N LEU A 212 1.79 -12.92 -8.68
CA LEU A 212 2.63 -11.73 -8.92
C LEU A 212 2.08 -10.50 -8.20
N ALA A 213 0.76 -10.28 -8.25
CA ALA A 213 0.12 -9.19 -7.52
C ALA A 213 0.41 -9.27 -6.02
N ARG A 214 0.24 -10.46 -5.42
CA ARG A 214 0.60 -10.73 -4.02
C ARG A 214 2.08 -10.45 -3.72
N LEU A 215 2.99 -10.92 -4.57
CA LEU A 215 4.42 -10.71 -4.40
C LEU A 215 4.78 -9.22 -4.47
N HIS A 216 4.10 -8.42 -5.28
CA HIS A 216 4.28 -6.97 -5.30
C HIS A 216 3.86 -6.31 -3.98
N ILE A 217 2.79 -6.79 -3.33
CA ILE A 217 2.39 -6.35 -1.98
C ILE A 217 3.49 -6.67 -0.95
N LEU A 218 4.07 -7.88 -1.01
CA LEU A 218 5.17 -8.27 -0.12
C LEU A 218 6.46 -7.48 -0.37
N ALA A 219 6.73 -7.13 -1.64
CA ALA A 219 7.88 -6.32 -2.01
C ALA A 219 7.77 -4.88 -1.48
N GLY A 220 6.54 -4.34 -1.36
CA GLY A 220 6.29 -2.95 -0.99
C GLY A 220 6.94 -2.00 -1.98
N ASP A 221 7.72 -1.03 -1.52
CA ASP A 221 8.40 -0.03 -2.36
C ASP A 221 9.62 -0.59 -3.12
N ARG A 222 10.01 -1.85 -2.88
CA ARG A 222 11.24 -2.44 -3.41
C ARG A 222 11.03 -3.13 -4.75
N PRO A 223 12.12 -3.31 -5.55
CA PRO A 223 12.06 -4.11 -6.76
C PRO A 223 11.71 -5.56 -6.45
N LEU A 224 10.93 -6.16 -7.36
CA LEU A 224 10.58 -7.58 -7.36
C LEU A 224 11.24 -8.23 -8.57
N ILE A 225 11.96 -9.33 -8.35
CA ILE A 225 12.59 -10.13 -9.41
C ILE A 225 12.14 -11.57 -9.27
N MET A 226 11.67 -12.17 -10.36
CA MET A 226 11.45 -13.62 -10.40
C MET A 226 12.81 -14.28 -10.59
N SER A 227 13.34 -14.88 -9.52
CA SER A 227 14.69 -15.44 -9.52
C SER A 227 14.78 -16.81 -10.17
N GLU A 228 13.65 -17.49 -10.35
CA GLU A 228 13.44 -18.65 -11.21
C GLU A 228 11.98 -18.68 -11.69
N VAL A 229 11.77 -18.81 -13.00
CA VAL A 229 10.53 -19.27 -13.64
C VAL A 229 10.87 -20.37 -14.63
N GLY A 230 9.98 -21.34 -14.83
CA GLY A 230 10.27 -22.43 -15.75
C GLY A 230 9.15 -23.46 -15.87
N LEU A 231 9.29 -24.33 -16.87
CA LEU A 231 8.48 -25.52 -17.06
C LEU A 231 9.38 -26.67 -17.54
N ASP A 232 9.22 -27.85 -16.96
CA ASP A 232 9.93 -29.06 -17.38
C ASP A 232 9.44 -29.52 -18.77
N SER A 233 10.37 -29.62 -19.73
CA SER A 233 10.03 -30.10 -21.07
C SER A 233 9.91 -31.63 -21.19
N LEU A 234 10.44 -32.42 -20.25
CA LEU A 234 10.26 -33.89 -20.28
C LEU A 234 8.78 -34.27 -20.11
N ARG A 235 8.13 -33.69 -19.10
CA ARG A 235 6.72 -33.98 -18.79
C ARG A 235 5.72 -33.19 -19.62
N ASN A 236 6.07 -31.97 -20.04
CA ASN A 236 5.14 -31.06 -20.71
C ASN A 236 5.37 -30.89 -22.21
N GLY A 237 6.48 -31.39 -22.75
CA GLY A 237 6.89 -31.20 -24.13
C GLY A 237 7.54 -29.84 -24.39
N ARG A 238 8.45 -29.80 -25.38
CA ARG A 238 9.28 -28.63 -25.70
C ARG A 238 8.50 -27.41 -26.21
N PHE A 239 7.40 -27.63 -26.93
CA PHE A 239 6.56 -26.52 -27.43
C PHE A 239 5.72 -25.88 -26.32
N ASN A 240 5.18 -26.68 -25.40
CA ASN A 240 4.42 -26.14 -24.27
C ASN A 240 5.35 -25.38 -23.31
N GLN A 241 6.58 -25.87 -23.08
CA GLN A 241 7.60 -25.12 -22.36
C GLN A 241 7.83 -23.74 -23.00
N ALA A 242 8.00 -23.67 -24.31
CA ALA A 242 8.22 -22.41 -25.03
C ALA A 242 7.03 -21.44 -24.87
N ARG A 243 5.79 -21.94 -24.96
CA ARG A 243 4.57 -21.16 -24.76
C ARG A 243 4.45 -20.65 -23.32
N VAL A 244 4.77 -21.49 -22.33
CA VAL A 244 4.68 -21.12 -20.91
C VAL A 244 5.71 -20.07 -20.53
N LEU A 245 6.95 -20.22 -21.00
CA LEU A 245 7.99 -19.24 -20.76
C LEU A 245 7.68 -17.89 -21.40
N ASP A 246 7.03 -17.84 -22.56
CA ASP A 246 6.62 -16.58 -23.19
C ASP A 246 5.70 -15.77 -22.26
N TRP A 247 4.59 -16.36 -21.81
CA TRP A 247 3.66 -15.63 -20.93
C TRP A 247 4.24 -15.41 -19.53
N GLN A 248 5.04 -16.33 -18.97
CA GLN A 248 5.68 -16.11 -17.66
C GLN A 248 6.60 -14.88 -17.69
N VAL A 249 7.41 -14.73 -18.74
CA VAL A 249 8.28 -13.57 -18.94
C VAL A 249 7.44 -12.30 -19.12
N ARG A 250 6.48 -12.30 -20.05
CA ARG A 250 5.68 -11.11 -20.36
C ARG A 250 4.82 -10.65 -19.18
N SER A 251 4.11 -11.56 -18.53
CA SER A 251 3.27 -11.23 -17.37
C SER A 251 4.11 -10.69 -16.22
N SER A 252 5.34 -11.19 -16.01
CA SER A 252 6.24 -10.67 -14.98
C SER A 252 6.64 -9.22 -15.23
N PHE A 253 7.09 -8.87 -16.44
CA PHE A 253 7.48 -7.49 -16.75
C PHE A 253 6.28 -6.55 -16.84
N GLY A 254 5.16 -7.03 -17.40
CA GLY A 254 3.91 -6.28 -17.51
C GLY A 254 3.29 -5.95 -16.15
N SER A 255 3.44 -6.83 -15.15
CA SER A 255 3.02 -6.54 -13.77
C SER A 255 3.95 -5.57 -13.04
N GLY A 256 5.16 -5.35 -13.56
CA GLY A 256 6.14 -4.44 -12.97
C GLY A 256 7.34 -5.08 -12.29
N CYS A 257 7.64 -6.36 -12.53
CA CYS A 257 8.90 -6.95 -12.05
C CYS A 257 10.10 -6.25 -12.70
N ALA A 258 11.14 -6.00 -11.90
CA ALA A 258 12.41 -5.45 -12.38
C ALA A 258 13.26 -6.50 -13.12
N GLY A 259 12.85 -7.76 -13.10
CA GLY A 259 13.67 -8.85 -13.60
C GLY A 259 13.02 -10.22 -13.58
N VAL A 260 13.49 -11.07 -14.49
CA VAL A 260 13.14 -12.49 -14.56
C VAL A 260 14.40 -13.30 -14.86
N PHE A 261 14.58 -14.41 -14.16
CA PHE A 261 15.55 -15.45 -14.48
C PHE A 261 14.81 -16.70 -14.93
N VAL A 262 15.06 -17.13 -16.17
CA VAL A 262 14.55 -18.41 -16.66
C VAL A 262 15.39 -19.54 -16.09
N TYR A 263 14.74 -20.52 -15.48
CA TYR A 263 15.32 -21.78 -15.06
C TYR A 263 15.15 -22.78 -16.21
N ALA A 264 16.20 -23.16 -16.94
CA ALA A 264 17.61 -22.79 -16.83
C ALA A 264 18.27 -22.60 -18.21
N TRP A 265 19.57 -22.27 -18.31
CA TRP A 265 20.25 -22.18 -19.62
C TRP A 265 20.29 -23.53 -20.34
N THR A 266 20.64 -24.58 -19.62
CA THR A 266 20.89 -25.94 -20.14
C THR A 266 20.20 -26.99 -19.26
N ASP A 267 19.91 -28.16 -19.82
CA ASP A 267 19.45 -29.33 -19.06
C ASP A 267 20.56 -29.98 -18.22
N GLU A 268 21.83 -29.67 -18.51
CA GLU A 268 22.94 -30.14 -17.70
C GLU A 268 22.85 -29.53 -16.29
N TRP A 269 22.61 -30.38 -15.29
CA TRP A 269 22.48 -29.95 -13.92
C TRP A 269 23.03 -31.01 -12.95
N TYR A 270 23.75 -30.56 -11.92
CA TYR A 270 24.33 -31.42 -10.89
C TYR A 270 23.78 -31.04 -9.52
N ARG A 271 23.19 -32.00 -8.79
CA ARG A 271 22.61 -31.76 -7.46
C ARG A 271 22.75 -32.98 -6.57
N GLY A 272 23.12 -32.78 -5.31
CA GLY A 272 23.11 -33.85 -4.30
C GLY A 272 24.08 -34.99 -4.58
N GLY A 273 25.18 -34.72 -5.28
CA GLY A 273 26.20 -35.73 -5.59
C GLY A 273 25.99 -36.46 -6.93
N ALA A 274 24.88 -36.20 -7.64
CA ALA A 274 24.54 -36.84 -8.91
C ALA A 274 24.12 -35.81 -9.97
N ASP A 275 24.22 -36.20 -11.25
CA ASP A 275 23.59 -35.42 -12.31
C ASP A 275 22.06 -35.62 -12.23
N ALA A 276 21.32 -34.56 -12.50
CA ALA A 276 19.87 -34.58 -12.49
C ALA A 276 19.34 -34.94 -13.89
N TYR A 277 18.88 -36.18 -14.04
CA TYR A 277 18.33 -36.71 -15.30
C TYR A 277 16.79 -36.69 -15.34
N ASP A 278 16.15 -36.35 -14.23
CA ASP A 278 14.70 -36.47 -14.03
C ASP A 278 13.91 -35.21 -14.40
N TRP A 279 14.58 -34.19 -14.97
CA TRP A 279 13.99 -32.95 -15.46
C TRP A 279 14.77 -32.35 -16.63
N ALA A 280 14.11 -31.54 -17.47
CA ALA A 280 14.70 -30.83 -18.60
C ALA A 280 14.14 -29.40 -18.73
N PHE A 281 14.58 -28.51 -17.84
CA PHE A 281 14.17 -27.11 -17.79
C PHE A 281 14.97 -26.18 -18.71
N GLY A 282 16.10 -26.65 -19.26
CA GLY A 282 17.02 -25.84 -20.05
C GLY A 282 16.40 -25.21 -21.29
N LEU A 283 16.83 -23.99 -21.62
CA LEU A 283 16.62 -23.36 -22.93
C LEU A 283 17.39 -24.10 -24.03
N THR A 284 18.49 -24.75 -23.66
CA THR A 284 19.22 -25.74 -24.46
C THR A 284 19.10 -27.12 -23.84
N ASP A 285 19.30 -28.17 -24.63
CA ASP A 285 19.52 -29.50 -24.08
C ASP A 285 20.92 -29.62 -23.42
N ALA A 286 21.22 -30.78 -22.82
CA ALA A 286 22.49 -31.04 -22.15
C ALA A 286 23.69 -30.88 -23.11
N GLY A 287 23.50 -31.14 -24.41
CA GLY A 287 24.49 -30.95 -25.47
C GLY A 287 24.62 -29.51 -25.99
N ARG A 288 23.95 -28.54 -25.35
CA ARG A 288 23.89 -27.12 -25.77
C ARG A 288 23.22 -26.87 -27.12
N ASN A 289 22.34 -27.78 -27.57
CA ASN A 289 21.50 -27.53 -28.72
C ASN A 289 20.26 -26.72 -28.30
N PRO A 290 19.86 -25.69 -29.06
CA PRO A 290 18.75 -24.82 -28.69
C PRO A 290 17.40 -25.56 -28.76
N LYS A 291 16.56 -25.36 -27.73
CA LYS A 291 15.14 -25.77 -27.76
C LYS A 291 14.28 -24.64 -28.31
N PRO A 292 13.03 -24.91 -28.73
CA PRO A 292 12.06 -23.87 -29.10
C PRO A 292 11.89 -22.77 -28.02
N ALA A 293 12.05 -23.14 -26.76
CA ALA A 293 12.02 -22.21 -25.62
C ALA A 293 13.03 -21.06 -25.74
N LEU A 294 14.24 -21.31 -26.27
CA LEU A 294 15.26 -20.25 -26.42
C LEU A 294 14.78 -19.15 -27.36
N ALA A 295 14.20 -19.52 -28.51
CA ALA A 295 13.67 -18.55 -29.48
C ALA A 295 12.50 -17.76 -28.89
N SER A 296 11.61 -18.44 -28.15
CA SER A 296 10.47 -17.82 -27.46
C SER A 296 10.91 -16.79 -26.43
N VAL A 297 11.83 -17.17 -25.53
CA VAL A 297 12.38 -16.29 -24.50
C VAL A 297 13.16 -15.13 -25.09
N ARG A 298 13.97 -15.35 -26.14
CA ARG A 298 14.67 -14.29 -26.87
C ARG A 298 13.68 -13.25 -27.40
N LYS A 299 12.58 -13.69 -28.02
CA LYS A 299 11.55 -12.80 -28.53
C LYS A 299 10.89 -12.03 -27.39
N ALA A 300 10.44 -12.71 -26.33
CA ALA A 300 9.83 -12.08 -25.17
C ALA A 300 10.75 -11.00 -24.57
N PHE A 301 12.02 -11.31 -24.33
CA PHE A 301 13.04 -10.38 -23.81
C PHE A 301 13.40 -9.21 -24.73
N SER A 302 13.12 -9.29 -26.04
CA SER A 302 13.27 -8.16 -26.96
C SER A 302 12.09 -7.18 -26.91
N GLU A 303 10.97 -7.62 -26.33
CA GLU A 303 9.69 -6.91 -26.29
C GLU A 303 9.28 -6.53 -24.85
N ILE A 304 10.22 -6.50 -23.90
CA ILE A 304 9.97 -6.03 -22.53
C ILE A 304 10.19 -4.51 -22.39
N PRO A 305 9.52 -3.82 -21.44
CA PRO A 305 8.47 -4.35 -20.57
C PRO A 305 7.15 -4.63 -21.30
N PHE A 306 6.95 -4.06 -22.48
CA PHE A 306 5.74 -4.21 -23.28
C PHE A 306 6.05 -4.35 -24.77
N PRO A 307 5.26 -5.14 -25.52
CA PRO A 307 5.45 -5.29 -26.95
C PRO A 307 5.13 -3.99 -27.68
N SER A 308 5.88 -3.72 -28.76
CA SER A 308 5.81 -2.47 -29.52
C SER A 308 4.51 -2.28 -30.32
N ASN A 309 3.71 -3.33 -30.48
CA ASN A 309 2.49 -3.33 -31.29
C ASN A 309 1.20 -3.08 -30.47
N LEU A 310 1.31 -2.68 -29.20
CA LEU A 310 0.12 -2.32 -28.41
C LEU A 310 -0.47 -1.01 -28.89
N ASN A 311 -1.80 -0.98 -29.02
CA ASN A 311 -2.54 0.24 -29.30
C ASN A 311 -2.74 1.01 -27.98
N TRP A 312 -1.88 1.99 -27.75
CA TRP A 312 -1.88 2.76 -26.51
C TRP A 312 -2.97 3.84 -26.50
N PRO A 313 -3.86 3.86 -25.47
CA PRO A 313 -4.92 4.87 -25.37
C PRO A 313 -4.32 6.27 -25.17
N ARG A 314 -5.03 7.32 -25.60
CA ARG A 314 -4.56 8.67 -25.31
C ARG A 314 -4.74 9.00 -23.83
N ILE A 315 -3.70 9.53 -23.19
CA ILE A 315 -3.75 9.96 -21.78
C ILE A 315 -3.56 11.47 -21.65
N SER A 316 -4.45 12.14 -20.92
CA SER A 316 -4.24 13.54 -20.49
C SER A 316 -3.71 13.54 -19.06
N VAL A 317 -2.51 14.07 -18.87
CA VAL A 317 -1.93 14.29 -17.54
C VAL A 317 -2.34 15.66 -17.03
N VAL A 318 -3.02 15.70 -15.89
CA VAL A 318 -3.50 16.92 -15.24
C VAL A 318 -2.67 17.17 -13.97
N VAL A 319 -1.99 18.32 -13.95
CA VAL A 319 -1.26 18.83 -12.79
C VAL A 319 -2.06 19.99 -12.20
N CYS A 320 -2.51 19.87 -10.96
CA CYS A 320 -3.20 20.97 -10.27
C CYS A 320 -2.21 21.63 -9.30
N SER A 321 -2.06 22.96 -9.39
CA SER A 321 -1.09 23.68 -8.56
C SER A 321 -1.66 24.98 -7.99
N HIS A 322 -1.27 25.29 -6.76
CA HIS A 322 -1.52 26.59 -6.12
C HIS A 322 -0.35 26.92 -5.18
N ASN A 323 0.45 27.91 -5.56
CA ASN A 323 1.71 28.28 -4.90
C ASN A 323 2.72 27.11 -4.81
N GLY A 324 2.87 26.37 -5.90
CA GLY A 324 3.73 25.20 -6.06
C GLY A 324 5.16 25.50 -6.55
N ALA A 325 5.61 26.77 -6.56
CA ALA A 325 6.85 27.17 -7.21
C ALA A 325 8.12 26.46 -6.68
N ARG A 326 8.04 25.82 -5.51
CA ARG A 326 9.14 25.05 -4.92
C ARG A 326 9.40 23.74 -5.63
N THR A 327 8.36 23.05 -6.10
CA THR A 327 8.44 21.65 -6.56
C THR A 327 7.92 21.42 -7.98
N ILE A 328 7.13 22.36 -8.53
CA ILE A 328 6.55 22.20 -9.87
C ILE A 328 7.59 22.00 -10.98
N ARG A 329 8.82 22.47 -10.78
CA ARG A 329 9.96 22.22 -11.68
C ARG A 329 10.23 20.72 -11.83
N ASP A 330 10.39 20.01 -10.72
CA ASP A 330 10.72 18.59 -10.71
C ASP A 330 9.57 17.77 -11.32
N CYS A 331 8.33 18.17 -11.02
CA CYS A 331 7.13 17.62 -11.66
C CYS A 331 7.19 17.76 -13.19
N CYS A 332 7.40 18.98 -13.69
CA CYS A 332 7.44 19.27 -15.12
C CYS A 332 8.62 18.57 -15.84
N GLU A 333 9.80 18.57 -15.23
CA GLU A 333 10.99 17.87 -15.75
C GLU A 333 10.79 16.35 -15.78
N GLY A 334 10.09 15.79 -14.80
CA GLY A 334 9.71 14.37 -14.79
C GLY A 334 8.70 14.04 -15.89
N LEU A 335 7.73 14.91 -16.14
CA LEU A 335 6.73 14.73 -17.20
C LEU A 335 7.36 14.75 -18.61
N LEU A 336 8.39 15.55 -18.83
CA LEU A 336 9.15 15.53 -20.10
C LEU A 336 9.91 14.22 -20.34
N LYS A 337 10.18 13.43 -19.29
CA LYS A 337 10.91 12.16 -19.36
C LYS A 337 10.00 10.95 -19.51
N LEU A 338 8.69 11.15 -19.67
CA LEU A 338 7.75 10.05 -19.86
C LEU A 338 8.00 9.32 -21.18
N GLU A 339 8.16 8.00 -21.09
CA GLU A 339 8.30 7.10 -22.22
C GLU A 339 6.92 6.54 -22.60
N TYR A 340 6.05 7.41 -23.11
CA TYR A 340 4.71 7.07 -23.55
C TYR A 340 4.37 7.79 -24.87
N PRO A 341 3.84 7.09 -25.88
CA PRO A 341 3.73 7.66 -27.23
C PRO A 341 2.56 8.63 -27.41
N ASN A 342 1.51 8.57 -26.58
CA ASN A 342 0.23 9.24 -26.86
C ASN A 342 -0.32 9.97 -25.62
N TYR A 343 0.33 11.07 -25.21
CA TYR A 343 -0.14 11.87 -24.09
C TYR A 343 -0.06 13.38 -24.33
N GLU A 344 -0.80 14.11 -23.49
CA GLU A 344 -0.68 15.56 -23.35
C GLU A 344 -0.56 15.92 -21.86
N VAL A 345 -0.05 17.12 -21.58
CA VAL A 345 0.07 17.65 -20.22
C VAL A 345 -0.71 18.96 -20.11
N ILE A 346 -1.58 19.02 -19.09
CA ILE A 346 -2.41 20.16 -18.75
C ILE A 346 -2.05 20.58 -17.32
N VAL A 347 -1.53 21.79 -17.17
CA VAL A 347 -1.25 22.38 -15.87
C VAL A 347 -2.36 23.37 -15.54
N VAL A 348 -3.10 23.11 -14.47
CA VAL A 348 -4.13 24.00 -13.96
C VAL A 348 -3.56 24.78 -12.77
N ASP A 349 -3.34 26.07 -12.98
CA ASP A 349 -2.91 27.01 -11.96
C ASP A 349 -4.14 27.62 -11.28
N ASP A 350 -4.42 27.20 -10.05
CA ASP A 350 -5.60 27.59 -9.26
C ASP A 350 -5.35 28.92 -8.51
N GLY A 351 -4.97 29.95 -9.27
CA GLY A 351 -4.78 31.31 -8.77
C GLY A 351 -3.53 31.49 -7.92
N SER A 352 -2.38 30.96 -8.36
CA SER A 352 -1.11 31.15 -7.65
C SER A 352 -0.71 32.62 -7.58
N THR A 353 -0.10 32.99 -6.45
CA THR A 353 0.45 34.33 -6.19
C THR A 353 1.97 34.38 -6.28
N ASP A 354 2.61 33.23 -6.45
CA ASP A 354 4.05 33.08 -6.62
C ASP A 354 4.43 32.85 -8.10
N ARG A 355 5.64 32.33 -8.35
CA ARG A 355 6.16 32.09 -9.71
C ARG A 355 5.68 30.79 -10.36
N THR A 356 4.68 30.11 -9.81
CA THR A 356 4.21 28.78 -10.27
C THR A 356 3.83 28.79 -11.76
N ALA A 357 2.89 29.65 -12.16
CA ALA A 357 2.43 29.74 -13.55
C ALA A 357 3.58 30.05 -14.52
N ALA A 358 4.43 31.01 -14.15
CA ALA A 358 5.58 31.42 -14.96
C ALA A 358 6.65 30.32 -15.10
N LEU A 359 6.75 29.40 -14.13
CA LEU A 359 7.61 28.23 -14.23
C LEU A 359 6.98 27.17 -15.14
N ALA A 360 5.70 26.86 -14.97
CA ALA A 360 4.99 25.86 -15.78
C ALA A 360 4.98 26.21 -17.28
N CYS A 361 4.78 27.49 -17.63
CA CYS A 361 4.74 27.95 -19.02
C CYS A 361 6.04 27.67 -19.81
N ARG A 362 7.19 27.50 -19.13
CA ARG A 362 8.49 27.26 -19.77
C ARG A 362 8.61 25.88 -20.42
N TYR A 363 7.73 24.96 -20.06
CA TYR A 363 7.80 23.56 -20.49
C TYR A 363 6.94 23.26 -21.74
N GLY A 364 6.28 24.26 -22.31
CA GLY A 364 5.43 24.07 -23.50
C GLY A 364 4.13 23.31 -23.24
N PHE A 365 3.77 23.07 -21.98
CA PHE A 365 2.51 22.44 -21.59
C PHE A 365 1.33 23.39 -21.72
N ARG A 366 0.12 22.84 -21.80
CA ARG A 366 -1.11 23.65 -21.79
C ARG A 366 -1.36 24.15 -20.37
N VAL A 367 -1.08 25.42 -20.11
CA VAL A 367 -1.35 26.05 -18.81
C VAL A 367 -2.71 26.74 -18.83
N ILE A 368 -3.55 26.41 -17.85
CA ILE A 368 -4.86 27.05 -17.62
C ILE A 368 -4.82 27.72 -16.26
N SER A 369 -4.80 29.05 -16.25
CA SER A 369 -4.89 29.82 -15.02
C SER A 369 -6.35 30.16 -14.70
N THR A 370 -6.76 29.91 -13.47
CA THR A 370 -8.09 30.27 -12.96
C THR A 370 -7.97 31.10 -11.69
N GLU A 371 -9.06 31.73 -11.26
CA GLU A 371 -9.14 32.21 -9.88
C GLU A 371 -9.08 31.02 -8.91
N ASN A 372 -8.58 31.25 -7.68
CA ASN A 372 -8.46 30.21 -6.66
C ASN A 372 -9.85 29.72 -6.22
N ARG A 373 -10.22 28.54 -6.74
CA ARG A 373 -11.50 27.87 -6.49
C ARG A 373 -11.32 26.53 -5.78
N GLY A 374 -10.09 26.12 -5.49
CA GLY A 374 -9.74 24.90 -4.77
C GLY A 374 -9.47 23.70 -5.66
N LEU A 375 -8.77 22.71 -5.09
CA LEU A 375 -8.23 21.53 -5.79
C LEU A 375 -9.26 20.78 -6.64
N SER A 376 -10.47 20.53 -6.14
CA SER A 376 -11.49 19.79 -6.91
C SER A 376 -11.95 20.55 -8.16
N ASN A 377 -12.04 21.89 -8.11
CA ASN A 377 -12.35 22.71 -9.28
C ASN A 377 -11.19 22.70 -10.28
N ALA A 378 -9.95 22.74 -9.80
CA ALA A 378 -8.77 22.63 -10.66
C ALA A 378 -8.74 21.27 -11.38
N ARG A 379 -9.05 20.17 -10.68
CA ARG A 379 -9.12 18.82 -11.25
C ARG A 379 -10.21 18.69 -12.32
N ASN A 380 -11.37 19.29 -12.10
CA ASN A 380 -12.45 19.32 -13.10
C ASN A 380 -12.09 20.17 -14.32
N THR A 381 -11.49 21.35 -14.11
CA THR A 381 -11.00 22.21 -15.20
C THR A 381 -10.02 21.44 -16.08
N GLY A 382 -9.12 20.66 -15.47
CA GLY A 382 -8.21 19.78 -16.20
C GLY A 382 -8.92 18.65 -16.94
N MET A 383 -9.91 17.98 -16.33
CA MET A 383 -10.72 16.93 -16.96
C MET A 383 -11.51 17.45 -18.17
N GLU A 384 -12.08 18.65 -18.08
CA GLU A 384 -12.84 19.30 -19.15
C GLU A 384 -11.92 19.64 -20.33
N ALA A 385 -10.72 20.13 -20.04
CA ALA A 385 -9.71 20.44 -21.03
C ALA A 385 -9.04 19.20 -21.66
N ALA A 386 -9.07 18.05 -20.97
CA ALA A 386 -8.45 16.80 -21.40
C ALA A 386 -9.08 16.25 -22.68
N THR A 387 -8.26 15.76 -23.58
CA THR A 387 -8.67 15.10 -24.84
C THR A 387 -8.42 13.59 -24.84
N GLY A 388 -7.74 13.06 -23.82
CA GLY A 388 -7.48 11.64 -23.63
C GLY A 388 -8.70 10.85 -23.16
N GLU A 389 -8.70 9.56 -23.48
CA GLU A 389 -9.67 8.58 -22.97
C GLU A 389 -9.45 8.30 -21.49
N ILE A 390 -8.21 8.49 -21.03
CA ILE A 390 -7.80 8.37 -19.63
C ILE A 390 -7.30 9.74 -19.16
N VAL A 391 -7.71 10.13 -17.96
CA VAL A 391 -7.23 11.33 -17.28
C VAL A 391 -6.38 10.90 -16.08
N ALA A 392 -5.09 11.20 -16.12
CA ALA A 392 -4.14 10.91 -15.05
C ALA A 392 -3.85 12.17 -14.25
N TYR A 393 -3.92 12.10 -12.93
CA TYR A 393 -3.64 13.19 -12.01
C TYR A 393 -2.33 12.96 -11.27
N ILE A 394 -1.52 14.00 -11.21
CA ILE A 394 -0.29 14.06 -10.42
C ILE A 394 -0.22 15.43 -9.72
N ASP A 395 0.23 15.44 -8.47
CA ASP A 395 0.37 16.68 -7.70
C ASP A 395 1.67 17.41 -8.07
N ASP A 396 1.71 18.73 -7.87
CA ASP A 396 2.87 19.59 -8.17
C ASP A 396 4.09 19.37 -7.26
N ASP A 397 3.93 18.58 -6.20
CA ASP A 397 4.98 18.09 -5.31
C ASP A 397 5.32 16.61 -5.56
N ALA A 398 4.99 16.08 -6.74
CA ALA A 398 5.37 14.76 -7.20
C ALA A 398 5.90 14.77 -8.65
N TYR A 399 6.72 13.77 -8.99
CA TYR A 399 7.21 13.55 -10.35
C TYR A 399 7.16 12.06 -10.72
N PRO A 400 6.81 11.69 -11.97
CA PRO A 400 6.57 10.31 -12.35
C PRO A 400 7.86 9.53 -12.64
N ASP A 401 7.80 8.21 -12.49
CA ASP A 401 8.73 7.31 -13.19
C ASP A 401 8.51 7.39 -14.72
N PRO A 402 9.56 7.25 -15.56
CA PRO A 402 9.43 7.32 -17.02
C PRO A 402 8.36 6.38 -17.62
N HIS A 403 8.12 5.21 -17.03
CA HIS A 403 7.11 4.24 -17.50
C HIS A 403 5.76 4.37 -16.78
N TRP A 404 5.55 5.42 -15.97
CA TRP A 404 4.34 5.61 -15.15
C TRP A 404 3.05 5.48 -15.98
N LEU A 405 2.95 6.22 -17.08
CA LEU A 405 1.78 6.16 -17.97
C LEU A 405 1.63 4.81 -18.66
N THR A 406 2.74 4.17 -19.04
CA THR A 406 2.73 2.86 -19.70
C THR A 406 2.13 1.78 -18.80
N TYR A 407 2.50 1.76 -17.52
CA TYR A 407 1.95 0.83 -16.53
C TYR A 407 0.49 1.11 -16.17
N LEU A 408 0.08 2.39 -16.11
CA LEU A 408 -1.33 2.77 -15.95
C LEU A 408 -2.15 2.29 -17.17
N ALA A 409 -1.71 2.63 -18.38
CA ALA A 409 -2.35 2.25 -19.63
C ALA A 409 -2.50 0.73 -19.76
N PHE A 410 -1.42 -0.02 -19.47
CA PHE A 410 -1.44 -1.48 -19.53
C PHE A 410 -2.46 -2.08 -18.55
N THR A 411 -2.61 -1.50 -17.37
CA THR A 411 -3.62 -1.93 -16.39
C THR A 411 -5.04 -1.64 -16.91
N PHE A 412 -5.28 -0.48 -17.52
CA PHE A 412 -6.57 -0.18 -18.17
C PHE A 412 -6.85 -1.05 -19.40
N LEU A 413 -5.84 -1.48 -20.14
CA LEU A 413 -6.01 -2.39 -21.29
C LEU A 413 -6.31 -3.82 -20.85
N SER A 414 -5.80 -4.23 -19.69
CA SER A 414 -5.97 -5.59 -19.15
C SER A 414 -7.14 -5.75 -18.18
N THR A 415 -7.83 -4.66 -17.81
CA THR A 415 -8.91 -4.67 -16.81
C THR A 415 -10.03 -3.71 -17.15
N SER A 416 -11.22 -3.93 -16.58
CA SER A 416 -12.37 -3.04 -16.69
C SER A 416 -12.41 -1.96 -15.61
N HIS A 417 -11.35 -1.77 -14.82
CA HIS A 417 -11.34 -0.78 -13.74
C HIS A 417 -11.67 0.63 -14.25
N ALA A 418 -12.46 1.37 -13.48
CA ALA A 418 -12.78 2.78 -13.75
C ALA A 418 -11.62 3.71 -13.38
N GLY A 419 -10.84 3.34 -12.38
CA GLY A 419 -9.66 4.08 -11.95
C GLY A 419 -8.51 3.17 -11.56
N VAL A 420 -7.27 3.63 -11.77
CA VAL A 420 -6.04 2.91 -11.42
C VAL A 420 -5.08 3.88 -10.74
N GLY A 421 -4.49 3.47 -9.62
CA GLY A 421 -3.44 4.22 -8.94
C GLY A 421 -2.16 3.39 -8.79
N GLY A 422 -1.14 3.99 -8.18
CA GLY A 422 0.14 3.34 -7.92
C GLY A 422 0.83 3.82 -6.64
N PRO A 423 2.05 3.38 -6.37
CA PRO A 423 2.77 3.76 -5.15
C PRO A 423 3.32 5.19 -5.18
N ASN A 424 3.38 5.81 -3.99
CA ASN A 424 3.86 7.19 -3.76
C ASN A 424 5.13 7.15 -2.91
N ILE A 425 6.29 7.08 -3.56
CA ILE A 425 7.58 6.82 -2.92
C ILE A 425 8.27 8.14 -2.58
N ALA A 426 8.83 8.28 -1.38
CA ALA A 426 9.60 9.49 -1.06
C ALA A 426 10.90 9.53 -1.89
N PRO A 427 11.22 10.67 -2.52
CA PRO A 427 12.46 10.81 -3.27
C PRO A 427 13.68 10.71 -2.32
N PRO A 428 14.79 10.12 -2.78
CA PRO A 428 16.01 10.09 -1.99
C PRO A 428 16.57 11.51 -1.83
N GLY A 429 16.99 11.86 -0.61
CA GLY A 429 17.70 13.12 -0.36
C GLY A 429 16.81 14.35 -0.17
N ASP A 430 15.49 14.18 0.02
CA ASP A 430 14.51 15.26 0.26
C ASP A 430 14.68 16.04 1.60
N GLY A 431 15.78 15.78 2.30
CA GLY A 431 16.14 16.36 3.59
C GLY A 431 15.77 15.49 4.81
N PRO A 432 16.40 15.75 5.96
CA PRO A 432 16.28 14.90 7.15
C PRO A 432 14.87 14.89 7.73
N VAL A 433 14.16 16.02 7.70
CA VAL A 433 12.78 16.12 8.21
C VAL A 433 11.80 15.37 7.29
N ALA A 434 11.97 15.48 5.98
CA ALA A 434 11.15 14.77 5.00
C ALA A 434 11.31 13.24 5.16
N GLU A 435 12.52 12.76 5.42
CA GLU A 435 12.79 11.35 5.75
C GLU A 435 12.03 10.92 7.03
N CYS A 436 12.04 11.74 8.09
CA CYS A 436 11.25 11.45 9.28
C CYS A 436 9.73 11.45 9.00
N VAL A 437 9.24 12.35 8.15
CA VAL A 437 7.82 12.42 7.76
C VAL A 437 7.40 11.20 6.92
N ASP A 438 8.26 10.68 6.04
CA ASP A 438 7.98 9.43 5.29
C ASP A 438 7.74 8.23 6.23
N HIS A 439 8.41 8.23 7.38
CA HIS A 439 8.26 7.19 8.41
C HIS A 439 7.17 7.51 9.45
N ALA A 440 6.60 8.72 9.44
CA ALA A 440 5.50 9.11 10.31
C ALA A 440 4.13 8.73 9.69
N PRO A 441 3.08 8.54 10.50
CA PRO A 441 1.73 8.29 9.98
C PRO A 441 1.18 9.48 9.18
N GLY A 442 0.21 9.21 8.30
CA GLY A 442 -0.52 10.24 7.55
C GLY A 442 0.04 10.56 6.16
N ASN A 443 0.89 9.70 5.59
CA ASN A 443 1.31 9.80 4.19
C ASN A 443 0.19 9.36 3.22
N PRO A 444 0.11 9.95 2.00
CA PRO A 444 -0.87 9.55 1.00
C PRO A 444 -0.59 8.12 0.54
N THR A 445 -1.39 7.16 1.01
CA THR A 445 -1.22 5.73 0.72
C THR A 445 -2.52 5.15 0.21
N HIS A 446 -2.41 4.24 -0.76
CA HIS A 446 -3.54 3.47 -1.27
C HIS A 446 -4.14 2.56 -0.17
N VAL A 447 -5.40 2.20 -0.35
CA VAL A 447 -6.10 1.20 0.47
C VAL A 447 -6.58 0.10 -0.46
N LEU A 448 -6.20 -1.15 -0.20
CA LEU A 448 -6.53 -2.27 -1.09
C LEU A 448 -7.57 -3.21 -0.50
N LEU A 449 -8.59 -3.55 -1.28
CA LEU A 449 -9.59 -4.57 -0.95
C LEU A 449 -9.01 -5.99 -1.13
N SER A 450 -8.14 -6.16 -2.13
CA SER A 450 -7.44 -7.41 -2.45
C SER A 450 -6.02 -7.12 -2.91
N ASP A 451 -5.28 -8.11 -3.40
CA ASP A 451 -3.95 -7.88 -3.98
C ASP A 451 -4.00 -7.12 -5.33
N ARG A 452 -5.19 -6.96 -5.92
CA ARG A 452 -5.40 -6.34 -7.24
C ARG A 452 -6.37 -5.15 -7.24
N GLU A 453 -7.28 -5.09 -6.27
CA GLU A 453 -8.33 -4.07 -6.21
C GLU A 453 -8.10 -3.08 -5.07
N ALA A 454 -8.33 -1.81 -5.36
CA ALA A 454 -8.24 -0.70 -4.43
C ALA A 454 -9.61 -0.25 -3.92
N GLU A 455 -9.70 0.10 -2.65
CA GLU A 455 -10.80 0.92 -2.10
C GLU A 455 -10.53 2.41 -2.31
N HIS A 456 -9.26 2.82 -2.29
CA HIS A 456 -8.84 4.22 -2.46
C HIS A 456 -7.47 4.30 -3.12
N ILE A 457 -7.38 5.20 -4.11
CA ILE A 457 -6.14 5.59 -4.79
C ILE A 457 -5.87 7.09 -4.48
N PRO A 458 -4.67 7.46 -3.98
CA PRO A 458 -4.42 8.84 -3.54
C PRO A 458 -4.37 9.86 -4.67
N GLY A 459 -4.78 11.10 -4.36
CA GLY A 459 -4.83 12.22 -5.30
C GLY A 459 -3.55 12.50 -6.09
N CYS A 460 -2.38 12.22 -5.51
CA CYS A 460 -1.08 12.46 -6.11
C CYS A 460 -0.65 11.40 -7.15
N ASN A 461 -1.38 10.29 -7.27
CA ASN A 461 -1.12 9.22 -8.24
C ASN A 461 -2.40 8.42 -8.50
N MET A 462 -3.28 9.00 -9.31
CA MET A 462 -4.54 8.38 -9.70
C MET A 462 -4.83 8.67 -11.17
N ALA A 463 -5.39 7.70 -11.87
CA ALA A 463 -5.89 7.88 -13.22
C ALA A 463 -7.29 7.27 -13.34
N PHE A 464 -8.12 7.84 -14.20
CA PHE A 464 -9.49 7.40 -14.42
C PHE A 464 -9.82 7.33 -15.90
N ARG A 465 -10.69 6.40 -16.28
CA ARG A 465 -11.40 6.49 -17.55
C ARG A 465 -12.21 7.78 -17.53
N LYS A 466 -12.02 8.64 -18.54
CA LYS A 466 -12.70 9.92 -18.62
C LYS A 466 -14.22 9.76 -18.57
N ALA A 467 -14.75 8.76 -19.27
CA ALA A 467 -16.18 8.44 -19.28
C ALA A 467 -16.73 8.11 -17.88
N SER A 468 -16.07 7.23 -17.11
CA SER A 468 -16.50 6.89 -15.75
C SER A 468 -16.43 8.09 -14.81
N LEU A 469 -15.40 8.93 -14.95
CA LEU A 469 -15.27 10.16 -14.15
C LEU A 469 -16.35 11.18 -14.50
N GLN A 470 -16.69 11.35 -15.79
CA GLN A 470 -17.79 12.21 -16.24
C GLN A 470 -19.15 11.69 -15.80
N ALA A 471 -19.37 10.37 -15.80
CA ALA A 471 -20.63 9.74 -15.39
C ALA A 471 -21.01 10.05 -13.95
N ILE A 472 -20.01 10.24 -13.06
CA ILE A 472 -20.24 10.66 -11.68
C ILE A 472 -20.17 12.18 -11.48
N GLY A 473 -20.02 12.97 -12.55
CA GLY A 473 -19.93 14.43 -12.51
C GLY A 473 -18.57 14.99 -12.08
N GLY A 474 -17.49 14.23 -12.25
CA GLY A 474 -16.13 14.66 -11.89
C GLY A 474 -15.88 14.68 -10.37
N PHE A 475 -14.99 15.56 -9.92
CA PHE A 475 -14.71 15.83 -8.51
C PHE A 475 -15.75 16.83 -7.98
N GLU A 476 -16.48 16.50 -6.91
CA GLU A 476 -17.56 17.39 -6.46
C GLU A 476 -16.98 18.64 -5.76
N PRO A 477 -17.14 19.87 -6.32
CA PRO A 477 -16.56 21.07 -5.74
C PRO A 477 -17.31 21.56 -4.49
N ARG A 478 -18.55 21.10 -4.30
CA ARG A 478 -19.38 21.29 -3.11
C ARG A 478 -19.97 19.94 -2.74
N LEU A 479 -19.90 19.59 -1.47
CA LEU A 479 -20.53 18.38 -0.96
C LEU A 479 -22.06 18.59 -0.99
N ARG A 480 -22.81 18.02 -1.95
CA ARG A 480 -24.28 18.01 -1.88
C ARG A 480 -24.70 17.17 -0.66
N ILE A 481 -25.30 17.82 0.33
CA ILE A 481 -25.90 17.16 1.48
C ILE A 481 -27.25 16.59 1.02
N ALA A 482 -27.64 15.40 1.48
CA ALA A 482 -28.85 14.71 1.01
C ALA A 482 -30.19 15.45 1.32
N GLY A 483 -30.16 16.65 1.92
CA GLY A 483 -31.28 17.57 2.04
C GLY A 483 -31.45 18.60 0.90
N ASP A 484 -30.48 18.75 -0.01
CA ASP A 484 -30.53 19.77 -1.09
C ASP A 484 -31.37 19.34 -2.32
N LEU A 485 -31.92 18.12 -2.32
CA LEU A 485 -32.75 17.57 -3.42
C LEU A 485 -34.15 18.21 -3.56
N LYS A 486 -34.52 19.18 -2.72
CA LYS A 486 -35.86 19.81 -2.72
C LYS A 486 -35.97 21.17 -3.41
N ARG A 487 -34.93 21.65 -4.11
CA ARG A 487 -35.09 22.83 -4.95
C ARG A 487 -35.29 22.39 -6.41
N PRO A 488 -36.43 22.73 -7.05
CA PRO A 488 -36.60 22.50 -8.47
C PRO A 488 -35.50 23.26 -9.22
N HIS A 489 -35.15 22.80 -10.42
CA HIS A 489 -34.24 23.46 -11.36
C HIS A 489 -34.40 24.99 -11.32
N VAL A 490 -33.58 25.65 -10.49
CA VAL A 490 -33.25 27.04 -10.68
C VAL A 490 -31.99 26.98 -11.52
N GLU A 491 -32.06 27.56 -12.72
CA GLU A 491 -30.87 27.94 -13.48
C GLU A 491 -29.97 28.77 -12.56
N LEU A 492 -29.04 28.09 -11.89
CA LEU A 492 -27.97 28.72 -11.15
C LEU A 492 -26.95 29.14 -12.20
N HIS A 493 -27.02 30.40 -12.60
CA HIS A 493 -25.92 31.06 -13.29
C HIS A 493 -24.61 30.86 -12.47
N PRO A 494 -23.44 30.68 -13.11
CA PRO A 494 -22.30 29.98 -12.50
C PRO A 494 -21.51 30.75 -11.44
N TYR A 495 -21.94 31.95 -11.03
CA TYR A 495 -21.15 32.88 -10.23
C TYR A 495 -22.00 33.64 -9.20
N SER A 496 -22.29 33.05 -8.04
CA SER A 496 -22.50 33.85 -6.81
C SER A 496 -22.63 32.98 -5.55
N GLY A 497 -21.78 33.26 -4.55
CA GLY A 497 -21.87 32.78 -3.16
C GLY A 497 -21.06 31.50 -2.90
N PHE A 498 -19.74 31.61 -2.71
CA PHE A 498 -18.80 30.48 -2.71
C PHE A 498 -18.09 30.23 -1.37
N ASP A 499 -18.35 29.07 -0.76
CA ASP A 499 -17.40 28.37 0.11
C ASP A 499 -17.05 27.01 -0.55
N PRO A 500 -15.92 26.87 -1.24
CA PRO A 500 -15.47 25.62 -1.83
C PRO A 500 -14.82 24.77 -0.74
N GLN A 501 -15.53 23.73 -0.28
CA GLN A 501 -15.21 23.11 1.00
C GLN A 501 -13.96 22.19 0.94
N PHE A 502 -13.65 21.57 -0.21
CA PHE A 502 -12.42 20.78 -0.42
C PHE A 502 -11.32 21.61 -1.11
N ARG A 503 -10.66 22.50 -0.36
CA ARG A 503 -9.49 23.24 -0.89
C ARG A 503 -8.17 22.46 -0.80
N VAL A 504 -8.10 21.36 -0.03
CA VAL A 504 -6.80 20.75 0.36
C VAL A 504 -6.75 19.22 0.30
N ALA A 505 -7.78 18.47 0.73
CA ALA A 505 -7.74 16.99 0.77
C ALA A 505 -9.12 16.36 0.92
N GLY A 506 -9.27 15.08 0.54
CA GLY A 506 -10.46 14.24 0.78
C GLY A 506 -11.38 14.05 -0.42
N ASP A 507 -11.15 14.78 -1.50
CA ASP A 507 -11.89 14.65 -2.76
C ASP A 507 -11.49 13.40 -3.56
N ASP A 508 -10.27 12.91 -3.37
CA ASP A 508 -9.78 11.61 -3.86
C ASP A 508 -10.51 10.43 -3.20
N VAL A 509 -10.74 10.49 -1.89
CA VAL A 509 -11.56 9.50 -1.16
C VAL A 509 -13.01 9.53 -1.65
N ASP A 510 -13.57 10.73 -1.80
CA ASP A 510 -14.95 10.91 -2.26
C ASP A 510 -15.18 10.34 -3.67
N VAL A 511 -14.32 10.67 -4.63
CA VAL A 511 -14.47 10.20 -6.02
C VAL A 511 -14.36 8.67 -6.08
N CYS A 512 -13.44 8.07 -5.33
CA CYS A 512 -13.28 6.63 -5.24
C CYS A 512 -14.54 5.93 -4.70
N TRP A 513 -15.17 6.50 -3.67
CA TRP A 513 -16.40 5.95 -3.10
C TRP A 513 -17.62 6.15 -3.99
N ARG A 514 -17.72 7.27 -4.72
CA ARG A 514 -18.80 7.47 -5.71
C ARG A 514 -18.72 6.48 -6.86
N LEU A 515 -17.51 6.22 -7.38
CA LEU A 515 -17.31 5.17 -8.40
C LEU A 515 -17.77 3.81 -7.87
N GLN A 516 -17.30 3.42 -6.68
CA GLN A 516 -17.70 2.14 -6.06
C GLN A 516 -19.22 2.06 -5.78
N GLN A 517 -19.88 3.17 -5.47
CA GLN A 517 -21.34 3.18 -5.29
C GLN A 517 -22.09 2.87 -6.60
N GLN A 518 -21.49 3.14 -7.76
CA GLN A 518 -22.02 2.78 -9.07
C GLN A 518 -21.65 1.34 -9.50
N GLY A 519 -20.99 0.57 -8.63
CA GLY A 519 -20.51 -0.79 -8.95
C GLY A 519 -19.19 -0.82 -9.72
N GLU A 520 -18.55 0.33 -9.94
CA GLU A 520 -17.25 0.41 -10.60
C GLU A 520 -16.11 -0.03 -9.67
N THR A 521 -15.06 -0.62 -10.23
CA THR A 521 -13.89 -1.10 -9.47
C THR A 521 -12.66 -0.23 -9.70
N LEU A 522 -11.76 -0.20 -8.73
CA LEU A 522 -10.48 0.51 -8.81
C LEU A 522 -9.33 -0.49 -8.79
N GLY A 523 -8.35 -0.30 -9.66
CA GLY A 523 -7.15 -1.12 -9.75
C GLY A 523 -5.94 -0.49 -9.06
N PHE A 524 -4.94 -1.32 -8.79
CA PHE A 524 -3.63 -0.88 -8.32
C PHE A 524 -2.53 -1.42 -9.23
N SER A 525 -1.69 -0.53 -9.76
CA SER A 525 -0.53 -0.87 -10.58
C SER A 525 0.76 -0.66 -9.78
N PRO A 526 1.45 -1.73 -9.33
CA PRO A 526 2.62 -1.62 -8.46
C PRO A 526 3.82 -0.92 -9.09
N ALA A 527 3.86 -0.84 -10.42
CA ALA A 527 4.94 -0.22 -11.19
C ALA A 527 4.60 1.18 -11.71
N ALA A 528 3.34 1.62 -11.64
CA ALA A 528 2.94 2.99 -11.90
C ALA A 528 3.34 3.91 -10.72
N MET A 529 4.63 4.00 -10.43
CA MET A 529 5.14 4.74 -9.27
C MET A 529 5.35 6.23 -9.57
N VAL A 530 5.12 7.05 -8.56
CA VAL A 530 5.56 8.45 -8.54
C VAL A 530 6.46 8.71 -7.34
N TRP A 531 7.37 9.65 -7.51
CA TRP A 531 8.17 10.20 -6.43
C TRP A 531 7.42 11.39 -5.83
N HIS A 532 7.13 11.35 -4.54
CA HIS A 532 6.32 12.36 -3.86
C HIS A 532 7.12 13.04 -2.75
N HIS A 533 7.42 14.33 -2.92
CA HIS A 533 8.14 15.11 -1.91
C HIS A 533 7.37 15.13 -0.60
N ARG A 534 8.06 14.90 0.51
CA ARG A 534 7.45 14.93 1.84
C ARG A 534 7.52 16.34 2.42
N ARG A 535 6.69 16.59 3.43
CA ARG A 535 6.70 17.87 4.14
C ARG A 535 8.05 18.03 4.82
N ASN A 536 8.77 19.12 4.51
CA ASN A 536 10.13 19.35 5.00
C ASN A 536 10.20 20.12 6.33
N SER A 537 9.05 20.42 6.95
CA SER A 537 8.98 21.03 8.28
C SER A 537 7.84 20.48 9.12
N ILE A 538 8.02 20.49 10.45
CA ILE A 538 7.00 20.10 11.43
C ILE A 538 5.73 20.97 11.27
N ARG A 539 5.89 22.27 11.00
CA ARG A 539 4.77 23.20 10.80
C ARG A 539 3.93 22.82 9.58
N THR A 540 4.56 22.48 8.46
CA THR A 540 3.85 22.04 7.25
C THR A 540 3.20 20.67 7.43
N TYR A 541 3.83 19.77 8.17
CA TYR A 541 3.25 18.48 8.53
C TYR A 541 2.01 18.65 9.44
N TRP A 542 2.09 19.48 10.47
CA TRP A 542 0.95 19.80 11.34
C TRP A 542 -0.24 20.38 10.56
N LYS A 543 0.01 21.36 9.68
CA LYS A 543 -1.02 21.93 8.81
C LYS A 543 -1.69 20.86 7.92
N GLN A 544 -0.92 19.92 7.40
CA GLN A 544 -1.46 18.80 6.61
C GLN A 544 -2.36 17.91 7.47
N GLN A 545 -1.96 17.54 8.69
CA GLN A 545 -2.80 16.72 9.56
C GLN A 545 -4.08 17.44 10.02
N LEU A 546 -4.01 18.75 10.28
CA LEU A 546 -5.22 19.58 10.48
C LEU A 546 -6.15 19.52 9.27
N GLY A 547 -5.60 19.63 8.06
CA GLY A 547 -6.32 19.53 6.79
C GLY A 547 -7.02 18.18 6.61
N TYR A 548 -6.33 17.08 6.92
CA TYR A 548 -6.94 15.75 6.92
C TYR A 548 -8.05 15.62 7.95
N GLY A 549 -7.89 16.16 9.17
CA GLY A 549 -8.97 16.16 10.16
C GLY A 549 -10.21 16.94 9.69
N LYS A 550 -10.02 18.06 8.98
CA LYS A 550 -11.11 18.80 8.32
C LYS A 550 -11.78 17.95 7.24
N ALA A 551 -10.99 17.33 6.36
CA ALA A 551 -11.48 16.48 5.29
C ALA A 551 -12.30 15.29 5.83
N GLU A 552 -11.80 14.64 6.88
CA GLU A 552 -12.50 13.54 7.56
C GLU A 552 -13.85 13.98 8.13
N ALA A 553 -13.95 15.20 8.70
CA ALA A 553 -15.22 15.74 9.18
C ALA A 553 -16.24 16.01 8.07
N MET A 554 -15.76 16.45 6.90
CA MET A 554 -16.61 16.67 5.74
C MET A 554 -17.08 15.36 5.10
N LEU A 555 -16.15 14.41 4.92
CA LEU A 555 -16.45 13.08 4.41
C LEU A 555 -17.43 12.34 5.32
N GLU A 556 -17.33 12.48 6.64
CA GLU A 556 -18.29 11.85 7.57
C GLU A 556 -19.72 12.38 7.40
N ARG A 557 -19.89 13.65 7.02
CA ARG A 557 -21.21 14.22 6.74
C ARG A 557 -21.83 13.58 5.50
N LYS A 558 -21.06 13.38 4.44
CA LYS A 558 -21.53 12.77 3.17
C LYS A 558 -21.69 11.26 3.24
N TRP A 559 -20.71 10.60 3.87
CA TRP A 559 -20.54 9.14 3.90
C TRP A 559 -20.57 8.60 5.32
N PRO A 560 -21.61 8.87 6.13
CA PRO A 560 -21.64 8.45 7.52
C PRO A 560 -21.55 6.96 7.77
N GLN A 561 -22.02 6.17 6.80
CA GLN A 561 -21.94 4.72 6.81
C GLN A 561 -20.49 4.21 6.76
N ARG A 562 -19.55 5.01 6.25
CA ARG A 562 -18.10 4.72 6.23
C ARG A 562 -17.40 5.07 7.56
N TYR A 563 -18.16 5.49 8.57
CA TYR A 563 -17.65 5.91 9.88
C TYR A 563 -18.34 5.17 11.03
N ASN A 564 -17.56 4.83 12.05
CA ASN A 564 -18.08 4.22 13.27
C ASN A 564 -18.77 5.25 14.19
N ALA A 565 -19.34 4.78 15.30
CA ALA A 565 -20.11 5.61 16.23
C ALA A 565 -19.27 6.71 16.89
N VAL A 566 -17.97 6.47 17.06
CA VAL A 566 -17.00 7.40 17.64
C VAL A 566 -16.55 8.46 16.62
N GLY A 567 -16.81 8.25 15.32
CA GLY A 567 -16.35 9.15 14.25
C GLY A 567 -15.01 8.72 13.63
N HIS A 568 -14.58 7.49 13.92
CA HIS A 568 -13.41 6.90 13.28
C HIS A 568 -13.78 6.34 11.91
N PHE A 569 -12.89 6.58 10.95
CA PHE A 569 -12.97 6.12 9.57
C PHE A 569 -12.86 4.59 9.53
N THR A 570 -13.73 3.90 8.78
CA THR A 570 -13.65 2.45 8.59
C THR A 570 -13.37 2.14 7.12
N TRP A 571 -12.16 1.68 6.84
CA TRP A 571 -11.80 1.07 5.56
C TRP A 571 -12.28 -0.38 5.53
N ALA A 572 -12.87 -0.81 4.42
CA ALA A 572 -13.12 -2.22 4.15
C ALA A 572 -11.81 -2.93 3.76
N GLY A 573 -10.92 -2.23 3.06
CA GLY A 573 -9.61 -2.68 2.63
C GLY A 573 -8.51 -2.51 3.68
N ARG A 574 -7.32 -3.01 3.33
CA ARG A 574 -6.10 -2.92 4.13
C ARG A 574 -5.24 -1.77 3.67
N VAL A 575 -4.71 -1.02 4.63
CA VAL A 575 -3.67 -0.03 4.41
C VAL A 575 -2.32 -0.76 4.47
N TYR A 576 -1.70 -1.00 3.31
CA TYR A 576 -0.40 -1.68 3.20
C TYR A 576 0.81 -0.75 3.45
N ALA A 577 0.58 0.44 4.01
CA ALA A 577 1.65 1.31 4.50
C ALA A 577 2.54 0.58 5.52
N LYS A 578 3.71 1.16 5.84
CA LYS A 578 4.57 0.82 6.99
C LYS A 578 3.86 1.13 8.32
N GLY A 579 2.67 0.58 8.49
CA GLY A 579 1.74 0.84 9.58
C GLY A 579 2.17 0.17 10.87
N LEU A 580 1.66 0.72 11.95
CA LEU A 580 2.00 0.36 13.31
C LEU A 580 1.84 -1.14 13.64
N MET A 581 0.85 -1.84 13.08
CA MET A 581 0.66 -3.28 13.36
C MET A 581 1.74 -4.16 12.71
N TYR A 582 2.25 -3.76 11.54
CA TYR A 582 3.44 -4.38 10.93
C TYR A 582 4.66 -4.18 11.84
N LEU A 583 4.78 -2.96 12.40
CA LEU A 583 5.84 -2.60 13.33
C LEU A 583 5.65 -3.17 14.73
N LEU A 584 4.49 -3.62 15.20
CA LEU A 584 4.34 -4.18 16.55
C LEU A 584 4.49 -5.71 16.59
N GLY A 585 4.35 -6.40 15.45
CA GLY A 585 4.59 -7.85 15.37
C GLY A 585 3.63 -8.69 16.23
N CYS A 586 2.44 -8.16 16.52
CA CYS A 586 1.37 -8.86 17.21
C CYS A 586 0.94 -10.08 16.37
N GLY A 587 0.83 -11.23 17.04
CA GLY A 587 0.93 -12.57 16.46
C GLY A 587 -0.06 -12.86 15.34
N GLY A 588 0.43 -12.81 14.10
CA GLY A 588 -0.20 -13.51 13.00
C GLY A 588 -0.02 -15.01 13.14
N ARG A 589 -1.01 -15.79 12.71
CA ARG A 589 -0.89 -17.25 12.60
C ARG A 589 -0.32 -17.56 11.23
N ILE A 590 0.73 -18.38 11.19
CA ILE A 590 1.25 -18.87 9.92
C ILE A 590 0.46 -20.11 9.55
N TYR A 591 -0.11 -20.13 8.36
CA TYR A 591 -0.72 -21.34 7.82
C TYR A 591 0.38 -22.26 7.30
N HIS A 592 0.59 -23.36 8.00
CA HIS A 592 1.60 -24.35 7.65
C HIS A 592 1.02 -25.53 6.84
N GLY A 593 -0.30 -25.68 6.79
CA GLY A 593 -0.95 -26.91 6.33
C GLY A 593 -0.68 -28.11 7.25
N ILE A 594 -1.18 -29.28 6.86
CA ILE A 594 -0.93 -30.53 7.57
C ILE A 594 0.58 -30.81 7.55
N TRP A 595 1.19 -31.08 8.70
CA TRP A 595 2.62 -31.34 8.86
C TRP A 595 3.58 -30.27 8.31
N GLY A 596 3.12 -29.07 7.97
CA GLY A 596 4.01 -28.05 7.39
C GLY A 596 4.21 -28.15 5.89
N SER A 597 3.35 -28.89 5.18
CA SER A 597 3.47 -29.15 3.74
C SER A 597 2.68 -28.20 2.85
N ALA A 598 2.04 -27.16 3.41
CA ALA A 598 1.31 -26.21 2.57
C ALA A 598 2.26 -25.56 1.54
N PRO A 599 1.90 -25.57 0.24
CA PRO A 599 2.75 -25.02 -0.81
C PRO A 599 2.86 -23.48 -0.74
N PHE A 600 1.85 -22.81 -0.18
CA PHE A 600 1.81 -21.36 0.04
C PHE A 600 1.58 -21.06 1.52
N GLN A 601 2.66 -20.92 2.29
CA GLN A 601 2.56 -20.64 3.72
C GLN A 601 2.50 -19.14 3.95
N SER A 602 1.35 -18.67 4.40
CA SER A 602 1.09 -17.24 4.55
C SER A 602 0.94 -16.83 6.01
N LEU A 603 1.33 -15.60 6.32
CA LEU A 603 1.06 -14.98 7.61
C LEU A 603 -0.36 -14.40 7.63
N TYR A 604 -1.26 -15.02 8.37
CA TYR A 604 -2.60 -14.51 8.62
C TYR A 604 -2.57 -13.59 9.84
N GLN A 605 -2.71 -12.28 9.60
CA GLN A 605 -2.86 -11.30 10.67
C GLN A 605 -4.32 -10.86 10.79
N PRO A 606 -4.84 -10.66 12.02
CA PRO A 606 -6.11 -9.98 12.21
C PRO A 606 -6.08 -8.59 11.55
N GLY A 607 -7.25 -8.10 11.11
CA GLY A 607 -7.38 -6.73 10.62
C GLY A 607 -6.90 -5.69 11.63
N THR A 608 -6.57 -4.48 11.15
CA THR A 608 -5.94 -3.39 11.93
C THR A 608 -6.80 -2.82 13.07
N SER A 609 -8.00 -3.35 13.29
CA SER A 609 -9.02 -2.87 14.24
C SER A 609 -8.91 -3.48 15.65
N GLY A 610 -7.73 -3.95 16.06
CA GLY A 610 -7.51 -4.45 17.43
C GLY A 610 -7.34 -3.33 18.48
N LEU A 611 -7.35 -3.68 19.78
CA LEU A 611 -7.10 -2.75 20.89
C LEU A 611 -5.81 -1.92 20.74
N TRP A 612 -4.83 -2.45 20.00
CA TRP A 612 -3.53 -1.82 19.74
C TRP A 612 -3.58 -0.60 18.82
N SER A 613 -4.66 -0.38 18.06
CA SER A 613 -4.82 0.84 17.25
C SER A 613 -5.52 1.98 18.00
N LEU A 614 -6.12 1.69 19.18
CA LEU A 614 -6.79 2.70 20.00
C LEU A 614 -5.89 3.86 20.41
N PRO A 615 -4.62 3.66 20.84
CA PRO A 615 -3.75 4.78 21.24
C PRO A 615 -3.34 5.68 20.05
N SER A 616 -3.58 5.22 18.82
CA SER A 616 -3.37 6.01 17.59
C SER A 616 -4.59 6.81 17.16
N MET A 617 -5.76 6.57 17.76
CA MET A 617 -6.98 7.26 17.38
C MET A 617 -6.93 8.71 17.85
N PRO A 618 -7.34 9.69 17.03
CA PRO A 618 -7.46 11.07 17.45
C PRO A 618 -8.24 11.24 18.77
N GLU A 619 -9.32 10.47 18.94
CA GLU A 619 -10.19 10.53 20.11
C GLU A 619 -9.54 10.02 21.41
N TRP A 620 -8.42 9.30 21.34
CA TRP A 620 -7.66 8.85 22.52
C TRP A 620 -7.17 10.01 23.38
N TYR A 621 -6.85 11.15 22.76
CA TYR A 621 -6.47 12.37 23.47
C TYR A 621 -7.64 12.94 24.30
N LEU A 622 -8.88 12.83 23.82
CA LEU A 622 -10.06 13.25 24.59
C LEU A 622 -10.29 12.33 25.80
N ALA A 623 -10.12 11.02 25.60
CA ALA A 623 -10.19 10.05 26.70
C ALA A 623 -9.10 10.28 27.75
N THR A 624 -7.89 10.65 27.30
CA THR A 624 -6.76 10.99 28.18
C THR A 624 -7.07 12.25 29.00
N LEU A 625 -7.52 13.34 28.35
CA LEU A 625 -7.92 14.58 29.02
C LEU A 625 -9.04 14.35 30.04
N PHE A 626 -10.00 13.50 29.69
CA PHE A 626 -11.08 13.11 30.60
C PHE A 626 -10.54 12.41 31.86
N LEU A 627 -9.62 11.45 31.70
CA LEU A 627 -8.98 10.76 32.82
C LEU A 627 -8.11 11.70 33.67
N VAL A 628 -7.45 12.70 33.07
CA VAL A 628 -6.72 13.76 33.79
C VAL A 628 -7.68 14.52 34.70
N GLY A 629 -8.83 14.98 34.17
CA GLY A 629 -9.84 15.67 34.97
C GLY A 629 -10.38 14.81 36.12
N LEU A 630 -10.71 13.54 35.85
CA LEU A 630 -11.20 12.61 36.87
C LEU A 630 -10.16 12.35 37.97
N THR A 631 -8.89 12.20 37.61
CA THR A 631 -7.78 12.00 38.58
C THR A 631 -7.52 13.26 39.40
N ALA A 632 -7.61 14.45 38.78
CA ALA A 632 -7.45 15.72 39.48
C ALA A 632 -8.53 15.95 40.54
N LEU A 633 -9.78 15.53 40.27
CA LEU A 633 -10.85 15.51 41.29
C LEU A 633 -10.54 14.56 42.46
N GLY A 634 -9.60 13.63 42.30
CA GLY A 634 -9.05 12.81 43.37
C GLY A 634 -8.37 13.60 44.50
N ALA A 635 -7.91 14.83 44.23
CA ALA A 635 -7.43 15.74 45.27
C ALA A 635 -8.56 16.20 46.21
N LEU A 636 -9.79 16.24 45.72
CA LEU A 636 -10.99 16.62 46.47
C LEU A 636 -11.73 15.40 47.05
N TRP A 637 -11.65 14.25 46.37
CA TRP A 637 -12.25 12.99 46.83
C TRP A 637 -11.39 11.79 46.43
N ARG A 638 -10.63 11.26 47.39
CA ARG A 638 -9.60 10.21 47.21
C ARG A 638 -10.05 8.99 46.39
N PRO A 639 -11.30 8.48 46.47
CA PRO A 639 -11.74 7.34 45.65
C PRO A 639 -11.57 7.52 44.13
N LEU A 640 -11.56 8.76 43.61
CA LEU A 640 -11.31 9.00 42.19
C LEU A 640 -9.85 8.78 41.76
N LEU A 641 -8.91 8.67 42.70
CA LEU A 641 -7.54 8.28 42.40
C LEU A 641 -7.45 6.85 41.81
N PHE A 642 -8.52 6.05 41.89
CA PHE A 642 -8.64 4.80 41.13
C PHE A 642 -8.56 5.00 39.61
N ALA A 643 -8.80 6.21 39.09
CA ALA A 643 -8.59 6.54 37.69
C ALA A 643 -7.09 6.63 37.32
N SER A 644 -6.19 6.77 38.29
CA SER A 644 -4.76 6.98 38.04
C SER A 644 -4.06 5.86 37.27
N PRO A 645 -4.32 4.54 37.48
CA PRO A 645 -3.70 3.50 36.66
C PRO A 645 -4.20 3.56 35.21
N LEU A 646 -5.48 3.90 35.00
CA LEU A 646 -6.05 4.09 33.66
C LEU A 646 -5.46 5.31 32.97
N LEU A 647 -5.24 6.41 33.70
CA LEU A 647 -4.56 7.61 33.19
C LEU A 647 -3.11 7.29 32.79
N ILE A 648 -2.37 6.58 33.65
CA ILE A 648 -1.00 6.13 33.36
C ILE A 648 -1.00 5.30 32.08
N LEU A 649 -1.91 4.33 31.94
CA LEU A 649 -2.04 3.53 30.73
C LEU A 649 -2.36 4.39 29.50
N ALA A 650 -3.29 5.34 29.63
CA ALA A 650 -3.69 6.24 28.54
C ALA A 650 -2.54 7.12 28.05
N VAL A 651 -1.65 7.57 28.94
CA VAL A 651 -0.47 8.37 28.59
C VAL A 651 0.68 7.51 28.08
N VAL A 652 0.96 6.38 28.74
CA VAL A 652 2.10 5.52 28.41
C VAL A 652 1.88 4.78 27.09
N ALA A 653 0.66 4.36 26.76
CA ALA A 653 0.41 3.58 25.56
C ALA A 653 0.80 4.31 24.25
N PRO A 654 0.39 5.57 23.98
CA PRO A 654 0.86 6.33 22.82
C PRO A 654 2.39 6.56 22.82
N LEU A 655 2.99 6.79 23.99
CA LEU A 655 4.45 7.01 24.11
C LEU A 655 5.24 5.75 23.75
N VAL A 656 4.86 4.60 24.31
CA VAL A 656 5.46 3.29 23.99
C VAL A 656 5.27 2.99 22.51
N GLN A 657 4.08 3.24 21.99
CA GLN A 657 3.77 3.03 20.58
C GLN A 657 4.66 3.89 19.66
N ALA A 658 4.79 5.19 19.95
CA ALA A 658 5.66 6.09 19.20
C ALA A 658 7.13 5.67 19.29
N GLY A 659 7.59 5.29 20.48
CA GLY A 659 8.95 4.78 20.72
C GLY A 659 9.25 3.50 19.94
N VAL A 660 8.33 2.54 19.92
CA VAL A 660 8.50 1.29 19.14
C VAL A 660 8.52 1.56 17.64
N SER A 661 7.66 2.46 17.15
CA SER A 661 7.63 2.86 15.74
C SER A 661 8.97 3.47 15.31
N ALA A 662 9.49 4.39 16.12
CA ALA A 662 10.78 5.01 15.89
C ALA A 662 11.94 4.00 16.01
N ALA A 663 11.87 3.06 16.94
CA ALA A 663 12.91 2.05 17.17
C ALA A 663 13.03 1.05 16.00
N ARG A 664 11.91 0.69 15.36
CA ARG A 664 11.88 -0.29 14.26
C ARG A 664 12.03 0.32 12.86
N THR A 665 12.07 1.64 12.76
CA THR A 665 12.31 2.32 11.47
C THR A 665 13.75 2.05 10.99
N PRO A 666 13.94 1.53 9.77
CA PRO A 666 15.27 1.34 9.21
C PRO A 666 15.89 2.70 8.88
N LEU A 667 16.99 3.04 9.55
CA LEU A 667 17.76 4.25 9.24
C LEU A 667 18.77 3.97 8.12
N ARG A 668 18.91 4.94 7.21
CA ARG A 668 19.99 4.95 6.20
C ARG A 668 21.36 4.81 6.88
N SER A 669 22.32 4.18 6.20
CA SER A 669 23.66 3.88 6.72
C SER A 669 24.36 5.11 7.32
N VAL A 670 24.22 6.26 6.67
CA VAL A 670 24.79 7.56 7.09
C VAL A 670 24.26 8.01 8.46
N HIS A 671 23.01 7.69 8.80
CA HIS A 671 22.34 8.11 10.03
C HIS A 671 22.53 7.14 11.20
N ARG A 672 23.29 6.04 11.04
CA ARG A 672 23.39 4.97 12.06
C ARG A 672 24.33 5.28 13.24
N ARG A 673 25.09 6.39 13.23
CA ARG A 673 26.11 6.66 14.25
C ARG A 673 25.64 7.69 15.30
N GLY A 674 25.79 7.32 16.59
CA GLY A 674 25.73 8.23 17.73
C GLY A 674 24.43 9.02 17.91
N ILE A 675 24.59 10.30 18.29
CA ILE A 675 23.51 11.25 18.63
C ILE A 675 22.56 11.52 17.45
N VAL A 676 23.04 11.39 16.20
CA VAL A 676 22.23 11.65 15.00
C VAL A 676 21.08 10.65 14.88
N SER A 677 21.36 9.36 15.09
CA SER A 677 20.33 8.30 15.12
C SER A 677 19.25 8.59 16.17
N LEU A 678 19.66 9.07 17.36
CA LEU A 678 18.74 9.39 18.44
C LEU A 678 17.83 10.58 18.07
N LYS A 679 18.39 11.64 17.44
CA LYS A 679 17.62 12.80 16.97
C LYS A 679 16.54 12.41 15.95
N PHE A 680 16.89 11.59 14.96
CA PHE A 680 15.93 11.11 13.95
C PHE A 680 14.80 10.28 14.59
N ARG A 681 15.16 9.35 15.48
CA ARG A 681 14.16 8.51 16.18
C ARG A 681 13.27 9.34 17.09
N ALA A 682 13.82 10.32 17.80
CA ALA A 682 13.06 11.24 18.63
C ALA A 682 12.08 12.08 17.79
N LEU A 683 12.51 12.58 16.63
CA LEU A 683 11.64 13.31 15.72
C LEU A 683 10.51 12.43 15.16
N ILE A 684 10.80 11.20 14.74
CA ILE A 684 9.77 10.25 14.29
C ILE A 684 8.75 9.98 15.41
N ALA A 685 9.22 9.69 16.63
CA ALA A 685 8.33 9.47 17.77
C ALA A 685 7.47 10.70 18.06
N PHE A 686 8.04 11.90 18.00
CA PHE A 686 7.31 13.14 18.15
C PHE A 686 6.23 13.33 17.07
N LEU A 687 6.55 13.08 15.79
CA LEU A 687 5.59 13.18 14.69
C LEU A 687 4.44 12.16 14.83
N CYS A 688 4.73 10.94 15.30
CA CYS A 688 3.71 9.92 15.60
C CYS A 688 2.72 10.38 16.68
N LEU A 689 3.16 11.13 17.69
CA LEU A 689 2.29 11.70 18.71
C LEU A 689 1.54 12.94 18.19
N LEU A 690 2.23 13.76 17.39
CA LEU A 690 1.69 15.00 16.85
C LEU A 690 0.54 14.75 15.86
N GLN A 691 0.58 13.64 15.13
CA GLN A 691 -0.37 13.34 14.06
C GLN A 691 -1.83 13.19 14.52
N PRO A 692 -2.18 12.32 15.49
CA PRO A 692 -3.58 12.17 15.89
C PRO A 692 -4.11 13.42 16.56
N LEU A 693 -3.23 14.19 17.24
CA LEU A 693 -3.59 15.47 17.84
C LEU A 693 -3.98 16.51 16.78
N GLY A 694 -3.19 16.62 15.69
CA GLY A 694 -3.50 17.50 14.57
C GLY A 694 -4.81 17.10 13.89
N ARG A 695 -5.01 15.80 13.64
CA ARG A 695 -6.29 15.33 13.10
C ARG A 695 -7.46 15.61 14.03
N LEU A 696 -7.31 15.36 15.34
CA LEU A 696 -8.37 15.64 16.33
C LEU A 696 -8.78 17.10 16.27
N TRP A 697 -7.82 18.02 16.28
CA TRP A 697 -8.13 19.46 16.23
C TRP A 697 -8.86 19.85 14.94
N GLY A 698 -8.43 19.30 13.80
CA GLY A 698 -9.10 19.48 12.51
C GLY A 698 -10.54 18.98 12.53
N ARG A 699 -10.78 17.79 13.11
CA ARG A 699 -12.10 17.17 13.25
C ARG A 699 -13.04 18.00 14.14
N LEU A 700 -12.58 18.35 15.35
CA LEU A 700 -13.38 19.08 16.34
C LEU A 700 -13.81 20.46 15.81
N ARG A 701 -12.88 21.19 15.18
CA ARG A 701 -13.18 22.52 14.62
C ARG A 701 -14.25 22.48 13.51
N HIS A 702 -14.41 21.33 12.85
CA HIS A 702 -15.37 21.14 11.78
C HIS A 702 -16.52 20.19 12.19
N GLY A 703 -16.77 20.02 13.49
CA GLY A 703 -17.97 19.39 14.03
C GLY A 703 -17.95 17.86 14.06
N LEU A 704 -16.83 17.20 13.75
CA LEU A 704 -16.69 15.76 13.96
C LEU A 704 -16.19 15.49 15.39
N CYS A 705 -17.14 15.25 16.29
CA CYS A 705 -16.88 14.91 17.69
C CYS A 705 -17.59 13.61 18.11
N PRO A 706 -17.09 12.89 19.14
CA PRO A 706 -17.73 11.67 19.63
C PRO A 706 -19.17 11.86 20.14
N TRP A 707 -19.49 13.04 20.67
CA TRP A 707 -20.81 13.40 21.20
C TRP A 707 -21.73 14.07 20.16
N ARG A 708 -21.38 14.00 18.87
CA ARG A 708 -22.24 14.50 17.79
C ARG A 708 -23.59 13.78 17.78
N ARG A 709 -24.63 14.51 17.39
CA ARG A 709 -26.00 13.99 17.25
C ARG A 709 -26.44 14.10 15.80
N ARG A 710 -27.17 13.08 15.34
CA ARG A 710 -27.87 13.06 14.05
C ARG A 710 -29.37 12.89 14.27
N GLY A 711 -30.15 13.47 13.36
CA GLY A 711 -31.60 13.46 13.40
C GLY A 711 -32.22 14.62 14.19
N PRO A 712 -33.55 14.81 14.06
CA PRO A 712 -34.26 15.92 14.68
C PRO A 712 -34.24 15.84 16.20
N VAL A 713 -34.34 16.99 16.86
CA VAL A 713 -34.51 17.06 18.31
C VAL A 713 -35.95 16.63 18.64
N CYS A 714 -36.14 15.33 18.90
CA CYS A 714 -37.44 14.83 19.34
C CYS A 714 -37.57 14.88 20.87
N ARG A 715 -38.76 15.26 21.35
CA ARG A 715 -39.13 15.28 22.78
C ARG A 715 -39.86 14.00 23.23
N SER A 716 -40.08 13.05 22.32
CA SER A 716 -40.78 11.79 22.65
C SER A 716 -39.88 10.82 23.41
N LEU A 717 -40.49 9.96 24.23
CA LEU A 717 -39.78 8.88 24.91
C LEU A 717 -39.53 7.72 23.93
N PRO A 718 -38.30 7.20 23.85
CA PRO A 718 -37.99 6.05 23.01
C PRO A 718 -38.65 4.79 23.60
N ARG A 719 -39.71 4.31 22.95
CA ARG A 719 -40.45 3.09 23.33
C ARG A 719 -40.54 2.14 22.13
N PRO A 720 -40.58 0.82 22.35
CA PRO A 720 -40.87 -0.13 21.29
C PRO A 720 -42.23 0.18 20.64
N GLN A 721 -42.29 0.10 19.31
CA GLN A 721 -43.50 0.33 18.52
C GLN A 721 -43.68 -0.80 17.51
N THR A 722 -44.93 -1.09 17.20
CA THR A 722 -45.31 -2.02 16.14
C THR A 722 -46.31 -1.31 15.24
N PHE A 723 -46.12 -1.39 13.93
CA PHE A 723 -47.06 -0.87 12.95
C PHE A 723 -47.28 -1.88 11.84
N SER A 724 -48.51 -1.91 11.32
CA SER A 724 -48.92 -2.81 10.25
C SER A 724 -49.38 -2.00 9.05
N LEU A 725 -49.03 -2.46 7.85
CA LEU A 725 -49.37 -1.84 6.59
C LEU A 725 -49.97 -2.90 5.66
N TRP A 726 -51.19 -2.69 5.22
CA TRP A 726 -51.80 -3.48 4.15
C TRP A 726 -51.42 -2.90 2.79
N THR A 727 -51.02 -3.75 1.85
CA THR A 727 -50.72 -3.36 0.46
C THR A 727 -51.43 -4.27 -0.51
N GLU A 728 -51.92 -3.70 -1.61
CA GLU A 728 -52.52 -4.43 -2.73
C GLU A 728 -51.53 -4.67 -3.88
N ARG A 729 -50.30 -4.16 -3.73
CA ARG A 729 -49.19 -4.38 -4.65
C ARG A 729 -48.16 -5.29 -3.99
N TRP A 730 -47.83 -6.37 -4.68
CA TRP A 730 -46.80 -7.30 -4.27
C TRP A 730 -45.42 -6.68 -4.46
N GLN A 731 -44.57 -6.78 -3.45
CA GLN A 731 -43.14 -6.49 -3.53
C GLN A 731 -42.40 -7.57 -2.75
N SER A 732 -41.17 -7.88 -3.17
CA SER A 732 -40.34 -8.81 -2.39
C SER A 732 -39.96 -8.19 -1.04
N PRO A 733 -39.72 -8.99 0.02
CA PRO A 733 -39.22 -8.48 1.29
C PRO A 733 -37.91 -7.66 1.13
N ASP A 734 -37.03 -8.09 0.24
CA ASP A 734 -35.76 -7.42 -0.03
C ASP A 734 -36.00 -6.02 -0.64
N GLU A 735 -36.80 -5.92 -1.71
CA GLU A 735 -37.15 -4.64 -2.34
C GLU A 735 -37.78 -3.66 -1.34
N ARG A 736 -38.58 -4.17 -0.41
CA ARG A 736 -39.26 -3.36 0.60
C ARG A 736 -38.28 -2.84 1.66
N LEU A 737 -37.35 -3.67 2.14
CA LEU A 737 -36.29 -3.25 3.04
C LEU A 737 -35.35 -2.24 2.38
N GLU A 738 -35.01 -2.45 1.11
CA GLU A 738 -34.20 -1.51 0.34
C GLU A 738 -34.91 -0.17 0.14
N SER A 739 -36.21 -0.19 -0.14
CA SER A 739 -37.04 1.01 -0.22
C SER A 739 -37.13 1.75 1.12
N LEU A 740 -37.28 1.02 2.23
CA LEU A 740 -37.29 1.60 3.58
C LEU A 740 -35.93 2.20 3.93
N GLU A 741 -34.84 1.49 3.64
CA GLU A 741 -33.49 1.99 3.81
C GLU A 741 -33.26 3.26 3.00
N ALA A 742 -33.68 3.29 1.73
CA ALA A 742 -33.60 4.47 0.88
C ALA A 742 -34.41 5.65 1.43
N ALA A 743 -35.64 5.40 1.92
CA ALA A 743 -36.49 6.43 2.53
C ALA A 743 -35.91 6.99 3.83
N LEU A 744 -35.30 6.14 4.67
CA LEU A 744 -34.61 6.57 5.89
C LEU A 744 -33.35 7.39 5.54
N ARG A 745 -32.55 6.94 4.58
CA ARG A 745 -31.37 7.68 4.10
C ARG A 745 -31.75 9.03 3.49
N ALA A 746 -32.88 9.12 2.78
CA ALA A 746 -33.42 10.37 2.24
C ALA A 746 -33.84 11.38 3.33
N ARG A 747 -33.94 10.94 4.60
CA ARG A 747 -34.16 11.80 5.78
C ARG A 747 -32.87 12.03 6.59
N ASP A 748 -31.71 11.88 5.97
CA ASP A 748 -30.38 12.00 6.59
C ASP A 748 -30.11 11.01 7.75
N ALA A 749 -30.87 9.91 7.82
CA ALA A 749 -30.64 8.87 8.81
C ALA A 749 -29.48 7.95 8.40
N VAL A 750 -28.64 7.59 9.37
CA VAL A 750 -27.52 6.65 9.15
C VAL A 750 -28.04 5.24 9.40
N VAL A 751 -28.31 4.51 8.33
CA VAL A 751 -28.87 3.16 8.38
C VAL A 751 -27.76 2.12 8.20
N ARG A 752 -27.81 1.07 9.00
CA ARG A 752 -26.97 -0.13 8.86
C ARG A 752 -27.85 -1.35 8.65
N ARG A 753 -27.50 -2.22 7.69
CA ARG A 753 -28.13 -3.54 7.50
C ARG A 753 -27.69 -4.53 8.58
N GLY A 754 -28.61 -5.36 9.04
CA GLY A 754 -28.32 -6.54 9.85
C GLY A 754 -27.48 -7.54 9.07
N GLY A 755 -26.58 -8.24 9.76
CA GLY A 755 -25.87 -9.38 9.15
C GLY A 755 -26.70 -10.67 9.21
N ASP A 756 -26.18 -11.73 8.60
CA ASP A 756 -26.86 -13.04 8.48
C ASP A 756 -27.29 -13.69 9.81
N PHE A 757 -26.74 -13.22 10.93
CA PHE A 757 -27.00 -13.74 12.28
C PHE A 757 -27.72 -12.73 13.20
N ASP A 758 -28.05 -11.55 12.69
CA ASP A 758 -28.75 -10.52 13.45
C ASP A 758 -30.25 -10.82 13.52
N ARG A 759 -30.88 -10.46 14.66
CA ARG A 759 -32.35 -10.61 14.87
C ARG A 759 -33.13 -9.34 14.51
N TRP A 760 -32.59 -8.52 13.62
CA TRP A 760 -33.09 -7.22 13.21
C TRP A 760 -32.59 -6.92 11.81
N ASP A 761 -33.37 -6.19 11.00
CA ASP A 761 -33.06 -5.97 9.58
C ASP A 761 -32.28 -4.67 9.38
N LEU A 762 -32.72 -3.58 10.04
CA LEU A 762 -32.09 -2.26 9.92
C LEU A 762 -31.83 -1.63 11.29
N GLU A 763 -30.69 -0.95 11.45
CA GLU A 763 -30.35 -0.13 12.61
C GLU A 763 -30.14 1.33 12.19
N VAL A 764 -30.94 2.24 12.74
CA VAL A 764 -30.82 3.69 12.57
C VAL A 764 -29.95 4.26 13.69
N ARG A 765 -28.82 4.86 13.33
CA ARG A 765 -27.85 5.44 14.28
C ARG A 765 -28.04 6.94 14.43
N SER A 766 -28.13 7.42 15.67
CA SER A 766 -28.16 8.86 15.99
C SER A 766 -26.86 9.40 16.61
N GLY A 767 -25.95 8.54 17.04
CA GLY A 767 -24.64 8.91 17.60
C GLY A 767 -23.94 7.75 18.31
N LEU A 768 -23.05 8.06 19.26
CA LEU A 768 -22.34 7.07 20.09
C LEU A 768 -23.26 6.35 21.10
N PHE A 769 -24.29 7.04 21.56
CA PHE A 769 -25.04 6.64 22.75
C PHE A 769 -26.40 5.99 22.48
N GLY A 770 -27.01 6.25 21.32
CA GLY A 770 -28.35 5.74 20.99
C GLY A 770 -28.51 5.31 19.54
N ALA A 771 -29.35 4.31 19.33
CA ALA A 771 -29.80 3.83 18.03
C ALA A 771 -31.24 3.30 18.11
N GLY A 772 -31.89 3.09 16.97
CA GLY A 772 -33.16 2.40 16.83
C GLY A 772 -33.00 1.19 15.92
N ARG A 773 -33.63 0.06 16.25
CA ARG A 773 -33.62 -1.14 15.40
C ARG A 773 -35.00 -1.38 14.83
N ILE A 774 -35.05 -1.96 13.63
CA ILE A 774 -36.26 -2.27 12.89
C ILE A 774 -36.18 -3.75 12.47
N LEU A 775 -37.30 -4.44 12.60
CA LEU A 775 -37.54 -5.79 12.09
C LEU A 775 -38.85 -5.75 11.29
N MET A 776 -38.87 -6.38 10.13
CA MET A 776 -39.99 -6.48 9.21
C MET A 776 -40.43 -7.94 9.07
N ALA A 777 -41.73 -8.13 8.96
CA ALA A 777 -42.36 -9.39 8.57
C ALA A 777 -43.38 -9.13 7.46
N VAL A 778 -43.48 -10.04 6.49
CA VAL A 778 -44.44 -9.95 5.38
C VAL A 778 -45.28 -11.21 5.36
N GLU A 779 -46.59 -11.07 5.40
CA GLU A 779 -47.58 -12.13 5.23
C GLU A 779 -48.23 -11.98 3.85
N ASP A 780 -48.19 -13.02 3.02
CA ASP A 780 -48.79 -13.01 1.67
C ASP A 780 -50.24 -13.54 1.74
N HIS A 781 -51.17 -12.80 1.15
CA HIS A 781 -52.60 -13.13 1.12
C HIS A 781 -53.12 -13.43 -0.30
N GLY A 782 -52.23 -13.58 -1.28
CA GLY A 782 -52.59 -13.87 -2.68
C GLY A 782 -53.13 -12.66 -3.45
N CYS A 783 -53.25 -12.79 -4.77
CA CYS A 783 -53.66 -11.71 -5.69
C CYS A 783 -52.84 -10.40 -5.52
N GLY A 784 -51.56 -10.56 -5.15
CA GLY A 784 -50.63 -9.45 -4.90
C GLY A 784 -50.84 -8.69 -3.59
N ARG A 785 -51.71 -9.16 -2.70
CA ARG A 785 -52.00 -8.52 -1.40
C ARG A 785 -51.02 -9.00 -0.33
N GLN A 786 -50.42 -8.08 0.41
CA GLN A 786 -49.51 -8.40 1.51
C GLN A 786 -49.88 -7.61 2.78
N LEU A 787 -49.78 -8.25 3.94
CA LEU A 787 -49.78 -7.59 5.24
C LEU A 787 -48.33 -7.49 5.72
N VAL A 788 -47.82 -6.26 5.80
CA VAL A 788 -46.45 -6.00 6.26
C VAL A 788 -46.50 -5.50 7.69
N ARG A 789 -45.73 -6.12 8.58
CA ARG A 789 -45.57 -5.67 9.97
C ARG A 789 -44.15 -5.22 10.20
N TYR A 790 -44.01 -4.11 10.91
CA TYR A 790 -42.74 -3.60 11.35
C TYR A 790 -42.73 -3.47 12.85
N ARG A 791 -41.63 -3.90 13.47
CA ARG A 791 -41.34 -3.72 14.88
C ARG A 791 -40.10 -2.86 15.00
N SER A 792 -40.20 -1.75 15.73
CA SER A 792 -39.05 -0.90 16.05
C SER A 792 -38.82 -0.80 17.55
N TRP A 793 -37.56 -0.72 17.99
CA TRP A 793 -37.22 -0.53 19.41
C TRP A 793 -35.89 0.20 19.61
N PRO A 794 -35.76 0.97 20.70
CA PRO A 794 -34.51 1.66 20.98
C PRO A 794 -33.42 0.70 21.43
N ARG A 795 -32.19 0.98 21.00
CA ARG A 795 -30.98 0.31 21.45
C ARG A 795 -30.11 1.31 22.22
N TYR A 796 -30.10 1.13 23.53
CA TYR A 796 -29.21 1.86 24.43
C TYR A 796 -27.79 1.27 24.32
N SER A 797 -26.81 2.12 23.98
CA SER A 797 -25.44 1.68 23.83
C SER A 797 -24.82 1.32 25.19
N PRO A 798 -24.14 0.17 25.35
CA PRO A 798 -23.36 -0.12 26.55
C PRO A 798 -22.32 0.96 26.86
N ALA A 799 -21.76 1.57 25.81
CA ALA A 799 -20.80 2.69 25.93
C ALA A 799 -21.42 3.97 26.53
N ALA A 800 -22.74 4.04 26.67
CA ALA A 800 -23.44 5.13 27.34
C ALA A 800 -24.00 4.71 28.71
N LEU A 801 -24.63 3.53 28.77
CA LEU A 801 -25.26 3.02 29.99
C LEU A 801 -24.24 2.75 31.10
N VAL A 802 -23.13 2.08 30.78
CA VAL A 802 -22.11 1.71 31.78
C VAL A 802 -21.48 2.97 32.42
N PRO A 803 -21.01 3.97 31.65
CA PRO A 803 -20.52 5.21 32.25
C PRO A 803 -21.59 5.96 33.04
N THR A 804 -22.84 6.02 32.55
CA THR A 804 -23.95 6.69 33.26
C THR A 804 -24.18 6.08 34.65
N LEU A 805 -24.28 4.75 34.73
CA LEU A 805 -24.46 4.04 36.00
C LEU A 805 -23.24 4.19 36.91
N LEU A 806 -22.02 4.14 36.35
CA LEU A 806 -20.79 4.36 37.10
C LEU A 806 -20.73 5.76 37.72
N PHE A 807 -21.01 6.81 36.94
CA PHE A 807 -21.02 8.18 37.46
C PHE A 807 -22.12 8.42 38.49
N ALA A 808 -23.30 7.81 38.30
CA ALA A 808 -24.37 7.87 39.29
C ALA A 808 -23.96 7.17 40.61
N ALA A 809 -23.37 5.98 40.54
CA ALA A 809 -22.87 5.27 41.72
C ALA A 809 -21.75 6.04 42.44
N LEU A 810 -20.80 6.60 41.69
CA LEU A 810 -19.73 7.43 42.26
C LEU A 810 -20.28 8.73 42.86
N SER A 811 -21.29 9.35 42.25
CA SER A 811 -21.99 10.51 42.80
C SER A 811 -22.64 10.19 44.14
N SER A 812 -23.39 9.08 44.23
CA SER A 812 -24.01 8.66 45.48
C SER A 812 -22.98 8.38 46.57
N LYS A 813 -21.85 7.74 46.22
CA LYS A 813 -20.76 7.50 47.16
C LYS A 813 -20.08 8.80 47.61
N ALA A 814 -19.86 9.75 46.70
CA ALA A 814 -19.32 11.06 47.05
C ALA A 814 -20.26 11.85 47.99
N ALA A 815 -21.58 11.69 47.85
CA ALA A 815 -22.55 12.26 48.79
C ALA A 815 -22.44 11.64 50.20
N LEU A 816 -22.28 10.31 50.27
CA LEU A 816 -22.06 9.59 51.54
C LEU A 816 -20.75 10.03 52.23
N ASP A 817 -19.72 10.35 51.44
CA ASP A 817 -18.43 10.84 51.94
C ASP A 817 -18.38 12.37 52.14
N HIS A 818 -19.54 13.06 52.07
CA HIS A 818 -19.68 14.53 52.19
C HIS A 818 -18.86 15.37 51.18
N ALA A 819 -18.42 14.77 50.07
CA ALA A 819 -17.72 15.45 48.99
C ALA A 819 -18.69 16.11 48.00
N TRP A 820 -19.42 17.15 48.46
CA TRP A 820 -20.53 17.76 47.73
C TRP A 820 -20.19 18.31 46.34
N LEU A 821 -19.02 18.93 46.17
CA LEU A 821 -18.59 19.44 44.87
C LEU A 821 -18.41 18.29 43.86
N VAL A 822 -17.77 17.21 44.29
CA VAL A 822 -17.52 16.03 43.45
C VAL A 822 -18.82 15.28 43.17
N CYS A 823 -19.69 15.12 44.16
CA CYS A 823 -21.04 14.60 43.98
C CYS A 823 -21.79 15.38 42.89
N THR A 824 -21.82 16.71 42.99
CA THR A 824 -22.53 17.56 42.03
C THR A 824 -21.99 17.38 40.60
N LEU A 825 -20.66 17.39 40.44
CA LEU A 825 -20.02 17.22 39.12
C LEU A 825 -20.28 15.83 38.51
N LEU A 826 -20.15 14.76 39.28
CA LEU A 826 -20.39 13.39 38.81
C LEU A 826 -21.87 13.15 38.52
N GLY A 827 -22.77 13.67 39.38
CA GLY A 827 -24.22 13.60 39.18
C GLY A 827 -24.67 14.34 37.93
N LEU A 828 -24.17 15.57 37.70
CA LEU A 828 -24.43 16.32 36.47
C LEU A 828 -23.92 15.58 35.22
N THR A 829 -22.74 14.95 35.31
CA THR A 829 -22.18 14.15 34.22
C THR A 829 -23.06 12.94 33.90
N ALA A 830 -23.54 12.21 34.92
CA ALA A 830 -24.46 11.09 34.76
C ALA A 830 -25.78 11.53 34.10
N LEU A 831 -26.36 12.65 34.57
CA LEU A 831 -27.59 13.21 34.01
C LEU A 831 -27.42 13.64 32.55
N LEU A 832 -26.30 14.26 32.20
CA LEU A 832 -25.99 14.67 30.82
C LEU A 832 -25.87 13.46 29.89
N LEU A 833 -25.17 12.39 30.32
CA LEU A 833 -25.04 11.15 29.55
C LEU A 833 -26.40 10.44 29.39
N ALA A 834 -27.19 10.32 30.46
CA ALA A 834 -28.53 9.75 30.42
C ALA A 834 -29.43 10.52 29.44
N ARG A 835 -29.43 11.86 29.55
CA ARG A 835 -30.17 12.75 28.65
C ARG A 835 -29.75 12.57 27.20
N HIS A 836 -28.45 12.56 26.90
CA HIS A 836 -27.95 12.37 25.53
C HIS A 836 -28.33 11.00 24.97
N THR A 837 -28.30 9.96 25.80
CA THR A 837 -28.68 8.59 25.41
C THR A 837 -30.17 8.53 25.06
N ILE A 838 -31.05 9.05 25.92
CA ILE A 838 -32.50 9.06 25.70
C ILE A 838 -32.83 9.88 24.45
N GLN A 839 -32.24 11.06 24.31
CA GLN A 839 -32.44 11.93 23.15
C GLN A 839 -31.92 11.29 21.85
N GLY A 840 -30.81 10.56 21.91
CA GLY A 840 -30.29 9.80 20.78
C GLY A 840 -31.24 8.69 20.35
N CYS A 841 -31.71 7.86 21.28
CA CYS A 841 -32.69 6.81 20.98
C CYS A 841 -34.00 7.41 20.46
N ALA A 842 -34.48 8.51 21.03
CA ALA A 842 -35.69 9.19 20.57
C ALA A 842 -35.56 9.72 19.14
N ALA A 843 -34.41 10.30 18.79
CA ALA A 843 -34.14 10.79 17.42
C ALA A 843 -33.98 9.66 16.39
N ALA A 844 -33.53 8.48 16.80
CA ALA A 844 -33.41 7.33 15.90
C ALA A 844 -34.74 6.60 15.66
N MET A 845 -35.67 6.71 16.63
CA MET A 845 -36.99 6.08 16.59
C MET A 845 -38.07 6.95 15.94
N ALA A 846 -37.84 8.27 15.87
CA ALA A 846 -38.71 9.26 15.22
C ALA A 846 -38.37 9.38 13.73
#